data_AF-A0AA36N109-F1
#
_entry.id   AF-A0AA36N109-F1
#
_cell.length_a   1.000
_cell.length_b   1.000
_cell.length_c   1.000
_cell.angle_alpha   90.00
_cell.angle_beta   90.00
_cell.angle_gamma   90.00
#
_symmetry.space_group_name_H-M   'P 1'
#
loop_
_entity.id
_entity.type
_entity.pdbx_description
1 polymer ?
#
loop_
_entity_poly.entity_id
_entity_poly.type
_entity_poly.pdbx_seq_one_letter_code
_entity_poly.pdbx_strand_id
1 'polypeptide(L)'
;MGHFLSFRGHALPLLDSEFHPEAFQRARDLQNEKVKQAPKPNRRVSVTFENRPFGMTPLKEGVEGYVVDKVNHNDPSKPAARLGVKPGWIVSAVAGETVQGLSLDDVQQLTKQAELPVTVDFEVPVKEKENGNSSSSTDKQRPKSSAAPPPPSRESRERTETHRLQALLRALDSDAKLPATVFVFSRRRVEALAGDDMPNLDVCTVEEKSKVHTFLKKSFERLSEVDQMLPQVKKVEELASRGVGIHHGGLLPVVKEAVEIMFSRGLVKVLFATETFAMGVNMPARSVIFTAWAKHDGNQRRPLLPSEYTQMAGRAGRRGLDTEGNVYILCGDEVPDQKKVTRMMTSKAEPLLSRFRVTFAMILQMKRFAQSGVQVEDLLGQSFLENARARRRPKARQDLKERSRQLEALPPLQCVFGEPDMEDYADMEVLSRQLGLQLHARLCESKSRDKVFCPGRLPQEMAVALWRGLDVAVLIFAAMVLESLRFSREKGLEVLDQLQVPHQKEYIRVTDSEVRGAPLLAMVSALGLAVEALERARAKHEGARAWLLERMSYLKTSRPTAVNLFNTMDSLREVVDEAAASGQDDVQIYHAYVDAAERMLEEDVTANKAIGDVGADAILAALKGKARVLTICNTGSLATAGWGTALGVLRTLHARGRRLEQAYCLETRPYNQGARLTAFELVEDGLPGTLICDSMAAALMQRRGVDACVVGADRVVANGDTANKIGTYALAVLARYHGIPFYVAAPLTTLDAKMRHGSEIPIEESGRRMS
;
A
#
# COMPACT_ATOMS: atom_id res chain seq x y z
N MET A 1 43.85 -31.10 7.97
CA MET A 1 43.68 -30.46 6.65
C MET A 1 42.20 -30.45 6.33
N GLY A 2 41.60 -29.28 6.11
CA GLY A 2 40.20 -29.13 5.67
C GLY A 2 39.30 -28.31 6.59
N HIS A 3 39.72 -27.12 7.04
CA HIS A 3 38.81 -26.12 7.60
C HIS A 3 38.24 -25.27 6.45
N PHE A 4 36.93 -25.36 6.20
CA PHE A 4 36.20 -24.38 5.39
C PHE A 4 35.17 -23.68 6.27
N LEU A 5 35.37 -22.38 6.44
CA LEU A 5 34.53 -21.46 7.21
C LEU A 5 33.16 -21.30 6.56
N SER A 6 32.11 -21.52 7.36
CA SER A 6 30.71 -21.29 6.99
C SER A 6 30.34 -19.84 7.33
N PHE A 7 30.20 -18.98 6.33
CA PHE A 7 29.61 -17.65 6.49
C PHE A 7 28.12 -17.68 6.11
N ARG A 8 27.27 -17.27 7.07
CA ARG A 8 25.81 -17.25 6.96
C ARG A 8 25.33 -16.23 5.92
N GLY A 9 24.34 -16.65 5.12
CA GLY A 9 23.62 -15.78 4.20
C GLY A 9 22.89 -14.65 4.92
N HIS A 10 23.14 -13.42 4.48
CA HIS A 10 22.45 -12.22 4.90
C HIS A 10 21.81 -11.56 3.68
N ALA A 11 20.50 -11.35 3.72
CA ALA A 11 19.84 -10.37 2.89
C ALA A 11 20.14 -8.98 3.50
N LEU A 12 20.89 -8.16 2.77
CA LEU A 12 21.08 -6.74 3.08
C LEU A 12 19.79 -5.97 2.72
N PRO A 13 19.34 -5.02 3.56
CA PRO A 13 18.32 -4.06 3.16
C PRO A 13 18.89 -3.14 2.08
N LEU A 14 18.13 -2.91 1.02
CA LEU A 14 18.36 -1.82 0.06
C LEU A 14 18.30 -0.49 0.82
N LEU A 15 19.46 0.01 1.24
CA LEU A 15 19.64 1.40 1.63
C LEU A 15 19.90 2.21 0.37
N ASP A 16 19.10 3.24 0.17
CA ASP A 16 19.39 4.34 -0.75
C ASP A 16 20.76 4.94 -0.38
N SER A 17 21.83 4.53 -1.06
CA SER A 17 23.12 5.22 -1.05
C SER A 17 23.39 5.78 -2.44
N GLU A 18 23.66 7.08 -2.48
CA GLU A 18 23.92 7.89 -3.66
C GLU A 18 24.96 7.24 -4.58
N PHE A 19 24.55 7.06 -5.83
CA PHE A 19 25.33 6.47 -6.91
C PHE A 19 26.48 7.40 -7.32
N HIS A 20 27.70 6.88 -7.41
CA HIS A 20 28.79 7.52 -8.16
C HIS A 20 28.50 7.38 -9.67
N PRO A 21 28.18 8.47 -10.41
CA PRO A 21 27.71 8.39 -11.81
C PRO A 21 28.77 7.87 -12.79
N GLU A 22 30.05 7.99 -12.44
CA GLU A 22 31.18 7.73 -13.34
C GLU A 22 31.42 6.23 -13.58
N ALA A 23 31.18 5.39 -12.57
CA ALA A 23 31.31 3.93 -12.71
C ALA A 23 30.21 3.35 -13.62
N PHE A 24 29.00 3.92 -13.56
CA PHE A 24 27.87 3.51 -14.40
C PHE A 24 28.06 3.99 -15.84
N GLN A 25 28.61 5.19 -16.05
CA GLN A 25 28.91 5.69 -17.39
C GLN A 25 29.97 4.82 -18.08
N ARG A 26 31.03 4.44 -17.38
CA ARG A 26 32.10 3.58 -17.91
C ARG A 26 31.61 2.17 -18.26
N ALA A 27 30.73 1.60 -17.44
CA ALA A 27 30.08 0.31 -17.72
C ALA A 27 29.08 0.40 -18.89
N ARG A 28 28.36 1.52 -19.01
CA ARG A 28 27.41 1.78 -20.10
C ARG A 28 28.11 2.04 -21.42
N ASP A 29 29.28 2.68 -21.40
CA ASP A 29 30.11 2.91 -22.58
C ASP A 29 30.76 1.60 -23.07
N LEU A 30 31.25 0.74 -22.16
CA LEU A 30 31.71 -0.62 -22.48
C LEU A 30 30.60 -1.54 -23.01
N GLN A 31 29.36 -1.34 -22.55
CA GLN A 31 28.19 -2.08 -23.02
C GLN A 31 27.66 -1.54 -24.36
N ASN A 32 27.76 -0.23 -24.60
CA ASN A 32 27.35 0.42 -25.85
C ASN A 32 28.32 0.16 -27.01
N GLU A 33 29.61 -0.06 -26.75
CA GLU A 33 30.57 -0.50 -27.78
C GLU A 33 30.33 -1.95 -28.25
N LYS A 34 29.85 -2.83 -27.37
CA LYS A 34 29.54 -4.24 -27.72
C LYS A 34 28.13 -4.46 -28.30
N VAL A 35 27.18 -3.56 -28.08
CA VAL A 35 25.78 -3.70 -28.53
C VAL A 35 25.51 -3.09 -29.92
N LYS A 36 26.44 -2.29 -30.49
CA LYS A 36 26.26 -1.64 -31.79
C LYS A 36 26.58 -2.50 -33.04
N GLN A 37 26.93 -3.78 -32.89
CA GLN A 37 27.23 -4.65 -34.04
C GLN A 37 26.62 -6.07 -33.94
N ALA A 38 25.31 -6.18 -33.73
CA ALA A 38 24.61 -7.45 -33.94
C ALA A 38 23.21 -7.23 -34.56
N PRO A 39 22.96 -7.61 -35.83
CA PRO A 39 21.62 -7.63 -36.39
C PRO A 39 20.78 -8.75 -35.73
N LYS A 40 19.52 -8.44 -35.39
CA LYS A 40 18.58 -9.41 -34.79
C LYS A 40 18.17 -10.47 -35.85
N PRO A 41 18.07 -11.76 -35.51
CA PRO A 41 17.86 -12.80 -36.53
C PRO A 41 16.43 -12.78 -37.08
N ASN A 42 16.31 -12.67 -38.41
CA ASN A 42 15.08 -12.97 -39.15
C ASN A 42 14.71 -14.46 -38.96
N ARG A 43 13.41 -14.78 -38.97
CA ARG A 43 12.94 -16.17 -38.88
C ARG A 43 13.09 -16.85 -40.24
N ARG A 44 13.90 -17.92 -40.32
CA ARG A 44 14.07 -18.74 -41.54
C ARG A 44 13.00 -19.83 -41.66
N VAL A 45 12.51 -20.03 -42.88
CA VAL A 45 11.52 -21.06 -43.24
C VAL A 45 11.95 -21.73 -44.54
N SER A 46 12.10 -23.06 -44.54
CA SER A 46 12.47 -23.86 -45.73
C SER A 46 11.24 -24.48 -46.38
N VAL A 47 11.15 -24.41 -47.71
CA VAL A 47 10.03 -24.99 -48.49
C VAL A 47 10.58 -25.80 -49.66
N THR A 48 10.15 -27.07 -49.77
CA THR A 48 10.56 -27.98 -50.84
C THR A 48 9.53 -28.03 -51.97
N PHE A 49 9.99 -27.76 -53.20
CA PHE A 49 9.18 -27.72 -54.41
C PHE A 49 9.40 -28.96 -55.28
N GLU A 50 8.32 -29.64 -55.63
CA GLU A 50 8.36 -30.90 -56.40
C GLU A 50 8.13 -30.71 -57.90
N ASN A 51 7.50 -29.62 -58.35
CA ASN A 51 7.14 -29.37 -59.75
C ASN A 51 7.30 -27.89 -60.14
N ARG A 52 7.58 -27.60 -61.42
CA ARG A 52 7.68 -26.24 -61.98
C ARG A 52 6.52 -25.93 -62.93
N PRO A 53 6.12 -24.65 -63.11
CA PRO A 53 6.64 -23.44 -62.45
C PRO A 53 6.11 -23.27 -61.01
N PHE A 54 6.90 -22.66 -60.11
CA PHE A 54 6.55 -22.55 -58.68
C PHE A 54 5.34 -21.65 -58.38
N GLY A 55 5.03 -20.69 -59.26
CA GLY A 55 3.86 -19.81 -59.13
C GLY A 55 4.02 -18.65 -58.17
N MET A 56 5.26 -18.21 -57.92
CA MET A 56 5.59 -16.96 -57.23
C MET A 56 6.30 -16.00 -58.20
N THR A 57 6.08 -14.69 -58.04
CA THR A 57 6.66 -13.64 -58.88
C THR A 57 7.56 -12.73 -58.03
N PRO A 58 8.77 -12.38 -58.51
CA PRO A 58 9.69 -11.53 -57.75
C PRO A 58 9.43 -10.03 -57.95
N LEU A 59 9.74 -9.21 -56.94
CA LEU A 59 9.82 -7.74 -57.02
C LEU A 59 11.26 -7.29 -57.31
N LYS A 60 11.43 -6.22 -58.10
CA LYS A 60 12.75 -5.69 -58.51
C LYS A 60 13.20 -4.57 -57.56
N GLU A 61 13.83 -4.91 -56.44
CA GLU A 61 14.54 -3.96 -55.54
C GLU A 61 15.81 -4.61 -54.94
N GLY A 62 16.81 -3.78 -54.61
CA GLY A 62 18.24 -4.14 -54.62
C GLY A 62 18.86 -4.95 -53.47
N VAL A 63 20.05 -5.45 -53.81
CA VAL A 63 21.23 -5.95 -53.04
C VAL A 63 21.10 -7.18 -52.12
N GLU A 64 19.93 -7.64 -51.67
CA GLU A 64 19.86 -8.80 -50.74
C GLU A 64 18.86 -9.92 -51.13
N GLY A 65 18.89 -10.38 -52.38
CA GLY A 65 18.01 -11.45 -52.89
C GLY A 65 16.69 -10.93 -53.45
N TYR A 66 15.77 -11.82 -53.87
CA TYR A 66 14.47 -11.40 -54.40
C TYR A 66 13.34 -11.62 -53.38
N VAL A 67 12.48 -10.60 -53.26
CA VAL A 67 11.27 -10.62 -52.44
C VAL A 67 10.12 -11.20 -53.26
N VAL A 68 9.33 -12.09 -52.67
CA VAL A 68 8.10 -12.60 -53.28
C VAL A 68 7.06 -11.47 -53.32
N ASP A 69 6.72 -10.97 -54.52
CA ASP A 69 5.69 -9.94 -54.72
C ASP A 69 4.28 -10.55 -54.70
N LYS A 70 4.09 -11.57 -55.55
CA LYS A 70 2.78 -12.22 -55.76
C LYS A 70 2.93 -13.72 -55.76
N VAL A 71 1.92 -14.38 -55.22
CA VAL A 71 1.77 -15.84 -55.26
C VAL A 71 0.43 -16.13 -55.94
N ASN A 72 0.44 -17.04 -56.93
CA ASN A 72 -0.77 -17.39 -57.66
C ASN A 72 -1.60 -18.41 -56.87
N HIS A 73 -2.78 -17.99 -56.42
CA HIS A 73 -3.70 -18.81 -55.62
C HIS A 73 -4.75 -19.58 -56.45
N ASN A 74 -4.86 -19.31 -57.75
CA ASN A 74 -5.99 -19.76 -58.59
C ASN A 74 -5.65 -20.98 -59.48
N ASP A 75 -4.44 -21.53 -59.40
CA ASP A 75 -3.97 -22.63 -60.27
C ASP A 75 -3.34 -23.77 -59.44
N PRO A 76 -3.96 -24.96 -59.38
CA PRO A 76 -3.49 -26.08 -58.56
C PRO A 76 -2.19 -26.73 -59.08
N SER A 77 -1.75 -26.42 -60.30
CA SER A 77 -0.47 -26.89 -60.85
C SER A 77 0.75 -26.14 -60.28
N LYS A 78 0.53 -25.03 -59.57
CA LYS A 78 1.58 -24.13 -59.05
C LYS A 78 1.74 -24.28 -57.53
N PRO A 79 2.85 -24.85 -57.04
CA PRO A 79 2.97 -25.30 -55.65
C PRO A 79 3.09 -24.20 -54.57
N ALA A 80 3.52 -22.98 -54.88
CA ALA A 80 3.86 -21.96 -53.87
C ALA A 80 2.69 -21.58 -52.94
N ALA A 81 1.48 -21.42 -53.48
CA ALA A 81 0.29 -21.11 -52.67
C ALA A 81 -0.07 -22.25 -51.71
N ARG A 82 -0.02 -23.50 -52.20
CA ARG A 82 -0.34 -24.71 -51.41
C ARG A 82 0.68 -24.95 -50.31
N LEU A 83 1.95 -24.65 -50.58
CA LEU A 83 3.05 -24.78 -49.62
C LEU A 83 3.16 -23.60 -48.65
N GLY A 84 2.25 -22.62 -48.74
CA GLY A 84 2.11 -21.56 -47.74
C GLY A 84 3.11 -20.40 -47.87
N VAL A 85 3.77 -20.26 -49.03
CA VAL A 85 4.63 -19.09 -49.32
C VAL A 85 3.77 -17.83 -49.41
N LYS A 86 4.22 -16.73 -48.80
CA LYS A 86 3.48 -15.46 -48.75
C LYS A 86 4.25 -14.31 -49.43
N PRO A 87 3.52 -13.30 -49.96
CA PRO A 87 4.13 -12.03 -50.35
C PRO A 87 4.96 -11.40 -49.21
N GLY A 88 6.12 -10.83 -49.55
CA GLY A 88 7.04 -10.18 -48.62
C GLY A 88 8.08 -11.10 -47.99
N TRP A 89 8.12 -12.39 -48.32
CA TRP A 89 9.20 -13.30 -47.92
C TRP A 89 10.41 -13.14 -48.85
N ILE A 90 11.62 -13.21 -48.30
CA ILE A 90 12.88 -13.01 -49.03
C ILE A 90 13.54 -14.36 -49.24
N VAL A 91 13.92 -14.72 -50.47
CA VAL A 91 14.67 -15.97 -50.71
C VAL A 91 16.12 -15.80 -50.25
N SER A 92 16.56 -16.66 -49.31
CA SER A 92 17.92 -16.63 -48.75
C SER A 92 18.83 -17.74 -49.28
N ALA A 93 18.28 -18.89 -49.70
CA ALA A 93 19.04 -19.97 -50.32
C ALA A 93 18.19 -20.84 -51.26
N VAL A 94 18.81 -21.46 -52.27
CA VAL A 94 18.18 -22.41 -53.20
C VAL A 94 19.07 -23.65 -53.29
N ALA A 95 18.49 -24.84 -53.10
CA ALA A 95 19.22 -26.12 -53.06
C ALA A 95 20.38 -26.17 -52.04
N GLY A 96 20.31 -25.35 -50.97
CA GLY A 96 21.37 -25.24 -49.96
C GLY A 96 22.46 -24.22 -50.28
N GLU A 97 22.45 -23.61 -51.46
CA GLU A 97 23.38 -22.53 -51.84
C GLU A 97 22.78 -21.17 -51.49
N THR A 98 23.58 -20.33 -50.81
CA THR A 98 23.16 -18.96 -50.43
C THR A 98 23.04 -18.08 -51.66
N VAL A 99 21.97 -17.30 -51.74
CA VAL A 99 21.72 -16.36 -52.85
C VAL A 99 22.01 -14.90 -52.48
N GLN A 100 22.57 -14.68 -51.30
CA GLN A 100 22.94 -13.34 -50.81
C GLN A 100 24.03 -12.72 -51.71
N GLY A 101 23.75 -11.53 -52.26
CA GLY A 101 24.66 -10.82 -53.17
C GLY A 101 24.56 -11.19 -54.65
N LEU A 102 23.69 -12.14 -55.05
CA LEU A 102 23.44 -12.48 -56.45
C LEU A 102 22.38 -11.55 -57.08
N SER A 103 22.45 -11.36 -58.41
CA SER A 103 21.44 -10.58 -59.13
C SER A 103 20.12 -11.36 -59.28
N LEU A 104 19.01 -10.65 -59.47
CA LEU A 104 17.68 -11.26 -59.65
C LEU A 104 17.63 -12.27 -60.81
N ASP A 105 18.39 -12.02 -61.88
CA ASP A 105 18.43 -12.91 -63.04
C ASP A 105 19.23 -14.19 -62.75
N ASP A 106 20.31 -14.09 -61.97
CA ASP A 106 21.14 -15.25 -61.56
C ASP A 106 20.37 -16.17 -60.60
N VAL A 107 19.66 -15.60 -59.63
CA VAL A 107 18.83 -16.39 -58.70
C VAL A 107 17.70 -17.10 -59.43
N GLN A 108 17.09 -16.46 -60.44
CA GLN A 108 16.08 -17.11 -61.28
C GLN A 108 16.67 -18.24 -62.14
N GLN A 109 17.90 -18.10 -62.64
CA GLN A 109 18.59 -19.17 -63.35
C GLN A 109 18.90 -20.36 -62.43
N LEU A 110 19.46 -20.12 -61.24
CA LEU A 110 19.71 -21.16 -60.23
C LEU A 110 18.42 -21.92 -59.88
N THR A 111 17.34 -21.18 -59.66
CA THR A 111 16.02 -21.76 -59.37
C THR A 111 15.43 -22.56 -60.54
N LYS A 112 15.79 -22.24 -61.79
CA LYS A 112 15.39 -22.96 -63.02
C LYS A 112 16.31 -24.14 -63.37
N GLN A 113 17.54 -24.16 -62.89
CA GLN A 113 18.51 -25.22 -63.20
C GLN A 113 18.60 -26.30 -62.11
N ALA A 114 18.19 -26.00 -60.87
CA ALA A 114 18.19 -26.97 -59.78
C ALA A 114 17.37 -28.24 -60.11
N GLU A 115 17.83 -29.42 -59.67
CA GLU A 115 17.06 -30.66 -59.83
C GLU A 115 15.86 -30.67 -58.86
N LEU A 116 14.72 -31.21 -59.33
CA LEU A 116 13.54 -31.37 -58.49
C LEU A 116 13.61 -32.72 -57.74
N PRO A 117 13.20 -32.78 -56.46
CA PRO A 117 12.62 -31.70 -55.66
C PRO A 117 13.69 -30.72 -55.11
N VAL A 118 13.44 -29.41 -55.25
CA VAL A 118 14.37 -28.37 -54.79
C VAL A 118 13.86 -27.70 -53.52
N THR A 119 14.74 -27.54 -52.52
CA THR A 119 14.43 -26.78 -51.30
C THR A 119 14.86 -25.33 -51.43
N VAL A 120 13.97 -24.41 -51.08
CA VAL A 120 14.20 -22.97 -51.09
C VAL A 120 13.98 -22.43 -49.68
N ASP A 121 14.97 -21.72 -49.15
CA ASP A 121 14.91 -21.10 -47.83
C ASP A 121 14.47 -19.63 -47.94
N PHE A 122 13.60 -19.22 -47.02
CA PHE A 122 13.03 -17.88 -46.96
C PHE A 122 13.31 -17.21 -45.62
N GLU A 123 13.64 -15.92 -45.64
CA GLU A 123 13.64 -15.04 -44.47
C GLU A 123 12.33 -14.26 -44.39
N VAL A 124 11.70 -14.29 -43.21
CA VAL A 124 10.39 -13.68 -42.94
C VAL A 124 10.55 -12.42 -42.08
N PRO A 125 10.19 -11.22 -42.59
CA PRO A 125 10.21 -9.99 -41.80
C PRO A 125 9.11 -9.99 -40.73
N VAL A 126 9.44 -9.65 -39.49
CA VAL A 126 8.47 -9.54 -38.38
C VAL A 126 7.80 -8.16 -38.43
N LYS A 127 6.50 -8.08 -38.76
CA LYS A 127 5.74 -6.81 -38.76
C LYS A 127 5.21 -6.44 -37.37
N GLU A 128 5.46 -5.20 -36.93
CA GLU A 128 4.86 -4.58 -35.75
C GLU A 128 3.41 -4.14 -36.04
N LYS A 129 2.51 -4.29 -35.05
CA LYS A 129 1.13 -3.78 -35.15
C LYS A 129 1.10 -2.34 -34.64
N GLU A 130 1.00 -1.39 -35.56
CA GLU A 130 0.66 0.00 -35.23
C GLU A 130 -0.85 0.25 -35.31
N ASN A 131 -1.31 1.10 -34.39
CA ASN A 131 -2.65 1.67 -34.34
C ASN A 131 -2.89 2.59 -35.55
N GLY A 132 -4.05 2.48 -36.20
CA GLY A 132 -4.46 3.47 -37.19
C GLY A 132 -5.85 3.22 -37.78
N ASN A 133 -6.78 4.10 -37.43
CA ASN A 133 -8.05 4.28 -38.14
C ASN A 133 -7.77 4.93 -39.51
N SER A 134 -8.26 4.33 -40.60
CA SER A 134 -8.94 5.03 -41.71
C SER A 134 -9.49 4.06 -42.76
N SER A 135 -10.80 4.24 -43.02
CA SER A 135 -11.58 4.08 -44.28
C SER A 135 -10.85 3.57 -45.54
N SER A 136 -11.41 2.78 -46.46
CA SER A 136 -12.82 2.47 -46.80
C SER A 136 -12.89 1.44 -47.93
N SER A 137 -13.94 0.60 -47.89
CA SER A 137 -14.78 0.09 -48.99
C SER A 137 -14.16 -0.89 -50.01
N THR A 138 -14.71 -2.08 -50.26
CA THR A 138 -16.09 -2.34 -50.72
C THR A 138 -16.50 -3.82 -50.51
N ASP A 139 -17.72 -3.95 -49.97
CA ASP A 139 -18.83 -4.83 -50.38
C ASP A 139 -18.93 -6.34 -50.04
N LYS A 140 -20.16 -6.66 -49.62
CA LYS A 140 -20.94 -7.92 -49.63
C LYS A 140 -20.80 -9.03 -48.56
N GLN A 141 -21.72 -8.90 -47.59
CA GLN A 141 -22.79 -9.85 -47.22
C GLN A 141 -22.49 -11.12 -46.39
N ARG A 142 -22.90 -11.12 -45.10
CA ARG A 142 -23.82 -12.10 -44.45
C ARG A 142 -24.10 -11.73 -42.96
N PRO A 143 -25.12 -12.31 -42.28
CA PRO A 143 -26.26 -11.56 -41.72
C PRO A 143 -26.17 -11.11 -40.25
N LYS A 144 -27.07 -10.17 -39.95
CA LYS A 144 -27.30 -9.41 -38.70
C LYS A 144 -27.49 -10.27 -37.44
N SER A 145 -26.70 -9.99 -36.41
CA SER A 145 -27.13 -10.02 -35.00
C SER A 145 -27.30 -8.57 -34.53
N SER A 146 -28.42 -8.24 -33.90
CA SER A 146 -28.79 -6.89 -33.45
C SER A 146 -27.69 -6.21 -32.64
N ALA A 147 -26.95 -5.29 -33.27
CA ALA A 147 -25.98 -4.44 -32.60
C ALA A 147 -26.73 -3.37 -31.78
N ALA A 148 -26.30 -3.18 -30.53
CA ALA A 148 -26.74 -2.07 -29.70
C ALA A 148 -26.55 -0.74 -30.43
N PRO A 149 -27.44 0.25 -30.23
CA PRO A 149 -27.33 1.54 -30.89
C PRO A 149 -25.97 2.20 -30.60
N PRO A 150 -25.44 3.00 -31.53
CA PRO A 150 -24.16 3.69 -31.32
C PRO A 150 -24.24 4.56 -30.06
N PRO A 151 -23.12 4.68 -29.30
CA PRO A 151 -23.10 5.47 -28.09
C PRO A 151 -23.56 6.90 -28.37
N PRO A 152 -24.40 7.49 -27.49
CA PRO A 152 -24.92 8.85 -27.68
C PRO A 152 -23.78 9.85 -27.85
N SER A 153 -23.96 10.83 -28.75
CA SER A 153 -23.02 11.92 -28.97
C SER A 153 -22.77 12.69 -27.67
N ARG A 154 -21.60 13.30 -27.52
CA ARG A 154 -21.24 14.05 -26.30
C ARG A 154 -22.28 15.10 -25.92
N GLU A 155 -22.81 15.84 -26.88
CA GLU A 155 -23.86 16.85 -26.66
C GLU A 155 -25.18 16.23 -26.16
N SER A 156 -25.56 15.07 -26.70
CA SER A 156 -26.78 14.37 -26.25
C SER A 156 -26.66 13.84 -24.81
N ARG A 157 -25.45 13.42 -24.41
CA ARG A 157 -25.16 13.03 -23.02
C ARG A 157 -25.23 14.21 -22.07
N GLU A 158 -24.60 15.33 -22.44
CA GLU A 158 -24.61 16.57 -21.65
C GLU A 158 -26.04 17.09 -21.45
N ARG A 159 -26.89 17.08 -22.49
CA ARG A 159 -28.33 17.42 -22.35
C ARG A 159 -29.09 16.50 -21.41
N THR A 160 -28.80 15.19 -21.46
CA THR A 160 -29.44 14.20 -20.59
C THR A 160 -29.03 14.39 -19.13
N GLU A 161 -27.75 14.67 -18.87
CA GLU A 161 -27.24 14.99 -17.53
C GLU A 161 -27.90 16.25 -16.96
N THR A 162 -28.02 17.32 -17.76
CA THR A 162 -28.70 18.56 -17.36
C THR A 162 -30.15 18.30 -16.98
N HIS A 163 -30.90 17.54 -17.79
CA HIS A 163 -32.31 17.22 -17.48
C HIS A 163 -32.44 16.43 -16.17
N ARG A 164 -31.53 15.46 -15.92
CA ARG A 164 -31.50 14.70 -14.66
C ARG A 164 -31.19 15.60 -13.46
N LEU A 165 -30.22 16.52 -13.59
CA LEU A 165 -29.89 17.47 -12.54
C LEU A 165 -31.04 18.43 -12.25
N GLN A 166 -31.71 18.95 -13.28
CA GLN A 166 -32.88 19.82 -13.11
C GLN A 166 -34.03 19.09 -12.42
N ALA A 167 -34.29 17.83 -12.79
CA ALA A 167 -35.29 17.00 -12.13
C ALA A 167 -34.96 16.73 -10.66
N LEU A 168 -33.68 16.46 -10.35
CA LEU A 168 -33.21 16.30 -8.97
C LEU A 168 -33.41 17.57 -8.15
N LEU A 169 -33.03 18.74 -8.69
CA LEU A 169 -33.19 20.01 -7.98
C LEU A 169 -34.66 20.33 -7.68
N ARG A 170 -35.58 20.03 -8.60
CA ARG A 170 -37.03 20.17 -8.36
C ARG A 170 -37.54 19.20 -7.28
N ALA A 171 -37.07 17.95 -7.29
CA ALA A 171 -37.40 16.98 -6.25
C ALA A 171 -36.86 17.40 -4.86
N LEU A 172 -35.66 18.00 -4.81
CA LEU A 172 -35.11 18.52 -3.56
C LEU A 172 -35.88 19.73 -3.04
N ASP A 173 -36.44 20.56 -3.93
CA ASP A 173 -37.31 21.67 -3.53
C ASP A 173 -38.63 21.14 -2.93
N SER A 174 -39.28 20.17 -3.59
CA SER A 174 -40.50 19.54 -3.06
C SER A 174 -40.29 18.79 -1.74
N ASP A 175 -39.12 18.18 -1.54
CA ASP A 175 -38.74 17.48 -0.31
C ASP A 175 -38.26 18.43 0.81
N ALA A 176 -38.26 19.75 0.59
CA ALA A 176 -37.70 20.76 1.49
C ALA A 176 -36.21 20.54 1.83
N LYS A 177 -35.43 19.93 0.92
CA LYS A 177 -34.00 19.61 1.09
C LYS A 177 -33.05 20.72 0.60
N LEU A 178 -33.58 21.88 0.20
CA LEU A 178 -32.81 23.09 -0.07
C LEU A 178 -32.44 23.82 1.25
N PRO A 179 -31.36 24.61 1.29
CA PRO A 179 -30.48 25.00 0.18
C PRO A 179 -29.52 23.88 -0.24
N ALA A 180 -29.17 23.86 -1.52
CA ALA A 180 -28.26 22.90 -2.13
C ALA A 180 -27.05 23.56 -2.80
N THR A 181 -25.86 23.00 -2.58
CA THR A 181 -24.63 23.38 -3.29
C THR A 181 -24.29 22.33 -4.35
N VAL A 182 -24.23 22.75 -5.61
CA VAL A 182 -23.88 21.92 -6.77
C VAL A 182 -22.42 22.16 -7.14
N PHE A 183 -21.54 21.20 -6.85
CA PHE A 183 -20.13 21.28 -7.22
C PHE A 183 -19.90 20.88 -8.68
N VAL A 184 -19.28 21.81 -9.41
CA VAL A 184 -18.92 21.68 -10.83
C VAL A 184 -17.44 22.05 -11.01
N PHE A 185 -16.67 21.18 -11.66
CA PHE A 185 -15.20 21.34 -11.75
C PHE A 185 -14.73 22.20 -12.94
N SER A 186 -15.61 23.03 -13.51
CA SER A 186 -15.29 23.94 -14.61
C SER A 186 -16.08 25.23 -14.49
N ARG A 187 -15.39 26.38 -14.55
CA ARG A 187 -16.00 27.72 -14.46
C ARG A 187 -17.04 27.94 -15.54
N ARG A 188 -16.68 27.61 -16.79
CA ARG A 188 -17.59 27.72 -17.94
C ARG A 188 -18.84 26.84 -17.77
N ARG A 189 -18.69 25.65 -17.18
CA ARG A 189 -19.80 24.73 -16.95
C ARG A 189 -20.70 25.18 -15.80
N VAL A 190 -20.16 25.89 -14.79
CA VAL A 190 -20.97 26.55 -13.74
C VAL A 190 -21.92 27.56 -14.35
N GLU A 191 -21.40 28.46 -15.19
CA GLU A 191 -22.20 29.51 -15.83
C GLU A 191 -23.23 28.93 -16.80
N ALA A 192 -22.84 27.94 -17.63
CA ALA A 192 -23.75 27.27 -18.56
C ALA A 192 -24.88 26.53 -17.83
N LEU A 193 -24.58 25.76 -16.79
CA LEU A 193 -25.59 25.02 -16.02
C LEU A 193 -26.58 25.96 -15.33
N ALA A 194 -26.09 27.04 -14.71
CA ALA A 194 -26.96 27.98 -14.01
C ALA A 194 -27.82 28.83 -14.95
N GLY A 195 -27.25 29.24 -16.10
CA GLY A 195 -27.89 30.13 -17.07
C GLY A 195 -28.61 29.39 -18.19
N ASP A 196 -27.84 28.97 -19.19
CA ASP A 196 -28.34 28.58 -20.52
C ASP A 196 -29.01 27.20 -20.52
N ASP A 197 -28.50 26.27 -19.71
CA ASP A 197 -28.93 24.87 -19.71
C ASP A 197 -30.18 24.62 -18.85
N MET A 198 -30.42 25.46 -17.83
CA MET A 198 -31.57 25.34 -16.92
C MET A 198 -32.34 26.66 -16.77
N PRO A 199 -32.89 27.25 -17.86
CA PRO A 199 -33.59 28.53 -17.79
C PRO A 199 -34.89 28.48 -16.98
N ASN A 200 -35.52 27.30 -16.90
CA ASN A 200 -36.81 27.08 -16.21
C ASN A 200 -36.67 26.63 -14.75
N LEU A 201 -35.52 26.86 -14.13
CA LEU A 201 -35.31 26.59 -12.71
C LEU A 201 -35.56 27.88 -11.93
N ASP A 202 -36.69 27.96 -11.25
CA ASP A 202 -37.06 29.07 -10.37
C ASP A 202 -37.56 28.49 -9.05
N VAL A 203 -36.85 28.82 -7.98
CA VAL A 203 -37.11 28.31 -6.61
C VAL A 203 -37.43 29.46 -5.64
N CYS A 204 -37.67 30.67 -6.16
CA CYS A 204 -37.99 31.85 -5.35
C CYS A 204 -39.48 32.18 -5.34
N THR A 205 -40.00 32.52 -4.16
CA THR A 205 -41.33 33.12 -4.01
C THR A 205 -41.32 34.59 -4.40
N VAL A 206 -42.50 35.18 -4.69
CA VAL A 206 -42.61 36.60 -5.05
C VAL A 206 -42.01 37.53 -3.98
N GLU A 207 -42.17 37.19 -2.70
CA GLU A 207 -41.57 37.94 -1.58
C GLU A 207 -40.04 37.83 -1.56
N GLU A 208 -39.49 36.63 -1.80
CA GLU A 208 -38.06 36.40 -1.86
C GLU A 208 -37.43 37.17 -3.03
N LYS A 209 -38.09 37.23 -4.19
CA LYS A 209 -37.64 38.02 -5.35
C LYS A 209 -37.51 39.51 -5.02
N SER A 210 -38.48 40.06 -4.28
CA SER A 210 -38.41 41.46 -3.82
C SER A 210 -37.22 41.68 -2.88
N LYS A 211 -37.03 40.79 -1.89
CA LYS A 211 -35.89 40.86 -0.95
C LYS A 211 -34.55 40.76 -1.66
N VAL A 212 -34.42 39.86 -2.65
CA VAL A 212 -33.22 39.72 -3.49
C VAL A 212 -32.95 41.01 -4.25
N HIS A 213 -33.97 41.57 -4.91
CA HIS A 213 -33.80 42.80 -5.68
C HIS A 213 -33.36 43.99 -4.80
N THR A 214 -33.99 44.18 -3.64
CA THR A 214 -33.58 45.22 -2.68
C THR A 214 -32.15 45.00 -2.17
N PHE A 215 -31.77 43.76 -1.89
CA PHE A 215 -30.42 43.43 -1.45
C PHE A 215 -29.38 43.75 -2.52
N LEU A 216 -29.59 43.28 -3.75
CA LEU A 216 -28.64 43.48 -4.86
C LEU A 216 -28.47 44.96 -5.20
N LYS A 217 -29.57 45.71 -5.24
CA LYS A 217 -29.53 47.16 -5.45
C LYS A 217 -28.63 47.83 -4.41
N LYS A 218 -28.83 47.53 -3.13
CA LYS A 218 -28.02 48.07 -2.03
C LYS A 218 -26.55 47.60 -2.08
N SER A 219 -26.30 46.36 -2.48
CA SER A 219 -24.96 45.80 -2.60
C SER A 219 -24.16 46.42 -3.75
N PHE A 220 -24.82 46.77 -4.86
CA PHE A 220 -24.20 47.33 -6.06
C PHE A 220 -24.29 48.86 -6.16
N GLU A 221 -24.99 49.54 -5.25
CA GLU A 221 -25.05 51.00 -5.13
C GLU A 221 -23.66 51.67 -5.03
N ARG A 222 -22.65 50.95 -4.51
CA ARG A 222 -21.26 51.45 -4.41
C ARG A 222 -20.48 51.38 -5.72
N LEU A 223 -20.98 50.66 -6.71
CA LEU A 223 -20.36 50.53 -8.02
C LEU A 223 -20.78 51.70 -8.90
N SER A 224 -19.91 52.13 -9.83
CA SER A 224 -20.25 53.13 -10.83
C SER A 224 -21.39 52.64 -11.73
N GLU A 225 -22.13 53.55 -12.37
CA GLU A 225 -23.22 53.15 -13.28
C GLU A 225 -22.73 52.24 -14.42
N VAL A 226 -21.49 52.45 -14.88
CA VAL A 226 -20.84 51.61 -15.91
C VAL A 226 -20.59 50.21 -15.37
N ASP A 227 -20.11 50.08 -14.13
CA ASP A 227 -19.81 48.79 -13.50
C ASP A 227 -21.09 48.00 -13.16
N GLN A 228 -22.18 48.69 -12.81
CA GLN A 228 -23.49 48.06 -12.58
C GLN A 228 -24.07 47.44 -13.87
N MET A 229 -23.64 47.92 -15.05
CA MET A 229 -24.06 47.41 -16.35
C MET A 229 -23.17 46.29 -16.89
N LEU A 230 -22.16 45.86 -16.14
CA LEU A 230 -21.30 44.76 -16.56
C LEU A 230 -22.11 43.47 -16.78
N PRO A 231 -21.83 42.70 -17.86
CA PRO A 231 -22.58 41.48 -18.17
C PRO A 231 -22.61 40.47 -17.02
N GLN A 232 -21.51 40.35 -16.26
CA GLN A 232 -21.44 39.46 -15.11
C GLN A 232 -22.37 39.90 -13.97
N VAL A 233 -22.48 41.20 -13.72
CA VAL A 233 -23.39 41.75 -12.69
C VAL A 233 -24.83 41.47 -13.11
N LYS A 234 -25.20 41.80 -14.35
CA LYS A 234 -26.54 41.55 -14.90
C LYS A 234 -26.91 40.07 -14.89
N LYS A 235 -25.96 39.18 -15.20
CA LYS A 235 -26.21 37.74 -15.16
C LYS A 235 -26.50 37.25 -13.75
N VAL A 236 -25.75 37.74 -12.75
CA VAL A 236 -26.00 37.37 -11.35
C VAL A 236 -27.30 37.96 -10.82
N GLU A 237 -27.67 39.19 -11.23
CA GLU A 237 -29.00 39.75 -10.91
C GLU A 237 -30.14 38.89 -11.44
N GLU A 238 -30.04 38.46 -12.71
CA GLU A 238 -31.00 37.54 -13.35
C GLU A 238 -31.11 36.21 -12.60
N LEU A 239 -29.98 35.55 -12.33
CA LEU A 239 -29.95 34.24 -11.67
C LEU A 239 -30.46 34.32 -10.22
N ALA A 240 -30.03 35.32 -9.46
CA ALA A 240 -30.43 35.49 -8.07
C ALA A 240 -31.94 35.74 -7.94
N SER A 241 -32.55 36.42 -8.92
CA SER A 241 -34.02 36.61 -8.96
C SER A 241 -34.81 35.30 -9.09
N ARG A 242 -34.15 34.20 -9.46
CA ARG A 242 -34.70 32.84 -9.53
C ARG A 242 -34.28 31.96 -8.35
N GLY A 243 -33.55 32.51 -7.38
CA GLY A 243 -32.98 31.79 -6.25
C GLY A 243 -31.76 30.93 -6.60
N VAL A 244 -31.13 31.20 -7.75
CA VAL A 244 -29.96 30.49 -8.26
C VAL A 244 -28.72 31.39 -8.13
N GLY A 245 -27.62 30.84 -7.65
CA GLY A 245 -26.34 31.55 -7.55
C GLY A 245 -25.21 30.80 -8.25
N ILE A 246 -24.16 31.53 -8.62
CA ILE A 246 -22.90 30.99 -9.14
C ILE A 246 -21.72 31.42 -8.28
N HIS A 247 -20.72 30.55 -8.14
CA HIS A 247 -19.50 30.85 -7.37
C HIS A 247 -18.26 30.20 -7.96
N HIS A 248 -17.31 31.01 -8.43
CA HIS A 248 -15.99 30.55 -8.85
C HIS A 248 -14.98 31.69 -8.80
N GLY A 249 -13.68 31.35 -8.87
CA GLY A 249 -12.58 32.33 -8.86
C GLY A 249 -12.50 33.26 -10.09
N GLY A 250 -13.51 33.28 -10.97
CA GLY A 250 -13.63 34.22 -12.09
C GLY A 250 -14.67 35.32 -11.87
N LEU A 251 -15.40 35.28 -10.75
CA LEU A 251 -16.34 36.34 -10.38
C LEU A 251 -15.61 37.54 -9.78
N LEU A 252 -16.11 38.74 -10.07
CA LEU A 252 -15.69 39.97 -9.40
C LEU A 252 -15.88 39.82 -7.88
N PRO A 253 -14.95 40.31 -7.04
CA PRO A 253 -15.03 40.17 -5.58
C PRO A 253 -16.36 40.64 -4.99
N VAL A 254 -16.85 41.81 -5.41
CA VAL A 254 -18.14 42.37 -4.94
C VAL A 254 -19.33 41.47 -5.30
N VAL A 255 -19.32 40.87 -6.49
CA VAL A 255 -20.37 39.95 -6.94
C VAL A 255 -20.31 38.64 -6.16
N LYS A 256 -19.09 38.12 -5.93
CA LYS A 256 -18.85 36.91 -5.15
C LYS A 256 -19.34 37.06 -3.71
N GLU A 257 -19.01 38.18 -3.05
CA GLU A 257 -19.49 38.51 -1.70
C GLU A 257 -21.01 38.65 -1.64
N ALA A 258 -21.63 39.29 -2.65
CA ALA A 258 -23.09 39.40 -2.71
C ALA A 258 -23.77 38.02 -2.78
N VAL A 259 -23.29 37.11 -3.63
CA VAL A 259 -23.82 35.74 -3.74
C VAL A 259 -23.63 34.96 -2.45
N GLU A 260 -22.46 35.06 -1.83
CA GLU A 260 -22.14 34.45 -0.54
C GLU A 260 -23.11 34.90 0.56
N ILE A 261 -23.35 36.21 0.67
CA ILE A 261 -24.30 36.76 1.66
C ILE A 261 -25.72 36.29 1.37
N MET A 262 -26.17 36.34 0.11
CA MET A 262 -27.53 35.87 -0.25
C MET A 262 -27.72 34.39 0.06
N PHE A 263 -26.71 33.54 -0.19
CA PHE A 263 -26.75 32.12 0.15
C PHE A 263 -26.83 31.90 1.67
N SER A 264 -26.03 32.63 2.46
CA SER A 264 -26.06 32.54 3.92
C SER A 264 -27.41 32.97 4.52
N ARG A 265 -28.11 33.90 3.87
CA ARG A 265 -29.44 34.39 4.26
C ARG A 265 -30.59 33.51 3.72
N GLY A 266 -30.29 32.46 2.96
CA GLY A 266 -31.30 31.60 2.34
C GLY A 266 -32.06 32.24 1.18
N LEU A 267 -31.60 33.37 0.65
CA LEU A 267 -32.19 34.02 -0.53
C LEU A 267 -31.77 33.30 -1.83
N VAL A 268 -30.55 32.76 -1.88
CA VAL A 268 -30.13 31.80 -2.90
C VAL A 268 -30.29 30.40 -2.33
N LYS A 269 -31.11 29.58 -2.98
CA LYS A 269 -31.40 28.20 -2.54
C LYS A 269 -30.59 27.16 -3.32
N VAL A 270 -30.19 27.47 -4.55
CA VAL A 270 -29.34 26.58 -5.37
C VAL A 270 -28.07 27.33 -5.76
N LEU A 271 -26.91 26.84 -5.31
CA LEU A 271 -25.61 27.45 -5.58
C LEU A 271 -24.75 26.54 -6.45
N PHE A 272 -24.42 26.96 -7.68
CA PHE A 272 -23.45 26.27 -8.53
C PHE A 272 -22.04 26.79 -8.23
N ALA A 273 -21.16 25.93 -7.76
CA ALA A 273 -19.85 26.34 -7.26
C ALA A 273 -18.69 25.47 -7.76
N THR A 274 -17.52 26.07 -7.94
CA THR A 274 -16.26 25.32 -8.07
C THR A 274 -15.69 24.95 -6.69
N GLU A 275 -14.71 24.05 -6.66
CA GLU A 275 -14.02 23.58 -5.45
C GLU A 275 -13.54 24.70 -4.50
N THR A 276 -13.18 25.87 -5.05
CA THR A 276 -12.74 27.03 -4.26
C THR A 276 -13.75 27.49 -3.22
N PHE A 277 -15.05 27.25 -3.42
CA PHE A 277 -16.09 27.55 -2.44
C PHE A 277 -15.93 26.70 -1.16
N ALA A 278 -15.58 25.42 -1.32
CA ALA A 278 -15.41 24.51 -0.19
C ALA A 278 -14.21 24.86 0.69
N MET A 279 -13.18 25.50 0.13
CA MET A 279 -11.96 25.87 0.87
C MET A 279 -12.07 27.22 1.61
N GLY A 280 -12.91 28.15 1.13
CA GLY A 280 -12.78 29.57 1.49
C GLY A 280 -13.81 30.13 2.48
N VAL A 281 -14.95 29.48 2.69
CA VAL A 281 -16.08 30.13 3.39
C VAL A 281 -16.89 29.13 4.23
N ASN A 282 -17.29 29.51 5.45
CA ASN A 282 -18.12 28.67 6.32
C ASN A 282 -19.62 28.80 5.98
N MET A 283 -20.02 28.28 4.82
CA MET A 283 -21.41 28.32 4.35
C MET A 283 -21.96 26.90 4.18
N PRO A 284 -22.56 26.31 5.24
CA PRO A 284 -23.16 24.99 5.16
C PRO A 284 -24.50 25.04 4.41
N ALA A 285 -24.74 24.01 3.61
CA ALA A 285 -25.98 23.77 2.87
C ALA A 285 -26.70 22.55 3.47
N ARG A 286 -28.00 22.40 3.20
CA ARG A 286 -28.72 21.18 3.61
C ARG A 286 -28.32 19.99 2.73
N SER A 287 -28.11 20.26 1.44
CA SER A 287 -27.72 19.26 0.45
C SER A 287 -26.46 19.67 -0.32
N VAL A 288 -25.63 18.69 -0.68
CA VAL A 288 -24.48 18.85 -1.59
C VAL A 288 -24.64 17.89 -2.75
N ILE A 289 -24.40 18.37 -3.98
CA ILE A 289 -24.51 17.60 -5.21
C ILE A 289 -23.18 17.67 -5.96
N PHE A 290 -22.61 16.52 -6.31
CA PHE A 290 -21.44 16.42 -7.19
C PHE A 290 -21.92 16.13 -8.61
N THR A 291 -21.56 16.98 -9.57
CA THR A 291 -21.85 16.73 -11.00
C THR A 291 -20.98 15.64 -11.61
N ALA A 292 -19.84 15.33 -10.98
CA ALA A 292 -18.96 14.25 -11.38
C ALA A 292 -18.18 13.70 -10.17
N TRP A 293 -17.73 12.45 -10.25
CA TRP A 293 -16.87 11.81 -9.25
C TRP A 293 -15.36 11.95 -9.56
N ALA A 294 -15.03 12.56 -10.71
CA ALA A 294 -13.67 12.73 -11.21
C ALA A 294 -13.49 14.14 -11.81
N LYS A 295 -12.29 14.70 -11.66
CA LYS A 295 -11.90 16.02 -12.18
C LYS A 295 -10.61 15.95 -12.98
N HIS A 296 -10.34 17.01 -13.75
CA HIS A 296 -9.07 17.18 -14.47
C HIS A 296 -8.11 18.00 -13.61
N ASP A 297 -6.92 17.48 -13.31
CA ASP A 297 -5.93 18.16 -12.46
C ASP A 297 -4.90 19.00 -13.25
N GLY A 298 -5.05 19.07 -14.57
CA GLY A 298 -4.13 19.73 -15.50
C GLY A 298 -3.38 18.74 -16.38
N ASN A 299 -3.16 17.50 -15.90
CA ASN A 299 -2.46 16.47 -16.64
C ASN A 299 -3.40 15.34 -17.07
N GLN A 300 -4.25 14.86 -16.16
CA GLN A 300 -5.13 13.74 -16.43
C GLN A 300 -6.49 13.88 -15.72
N ARG A 301 -7.47 13.14 -16.22
CA ARG A 301 -8.75 12.98 -15.53
C ARG A 301 -8.60 11.92 -14.43
N ARG A 302 -8.70 12.34 -13.17
CA ARG A 302 -8.55 11.47 -12.01
C ARG A 302 -9.77 11.54 -11.08
N PRO A 303 -10.02 10.51 -10.26
CA PRO A 303 -11.02 10.57 -9.20
C PRO A 303 -10.72 11.72 -8.23
N LEU A 304 -11.74 12.22 -7.54
CA LEU A 304 -11.55 13.14 -6.42
C LEU A 304 -10.75 12.46 -5.31
N LEU A 305 -9.85 13.21 -4.67
CA LEU A 305 -9.12 12.73 -3.50
C LEU A 305 -10.06 12.68 -2.28
N PRO A 306 -9.79 11.83 -1.28
CA PRO A 306 -10.61 11.75 -0.08
C PRO A 306 -10.71 13.09 0.68
N SER A 307 -9.62 13.87 0.70
CA SER A 307 -9.60 15.21 1.29
C SER A 307 -10.50 16.19 0.52
N GLU A 308 -10.43 16.18 -0.82
CA GLU A 308 -11.26 17.03 -1.69
C GLU A 308 -12.75 16.69 -1.52
N TYR A 309 -13.08 15.39 -1.52
CA TYR A 309 -14.44 14.92 -1.29
C TYR A 309 -14.94 15.32 0.10
N THR A 310 -14.17 15.06 1.16
CA THR A 310 -14.57 15.37 2.54
C THR A 310 -14.80 16.87 2.75
N GLN A 311 -13.97 17.73 2.16
CA GLN A 311 -14.12 19.18 2.24
C GLN A 311 -15.42 19.67 1.57
N MET A 312 -15.76 19.12 0.40
CA MET A 312 -16.97 19.49 -0.33
C MET A 312 -18.23 18.86 0.28
N ALA A 313 -18.21 17.56 0.56
CA ALA A 313 -19.34 16.82 1.13
C ALA A 313 -19.66 17.27 2.55
N GLY A 314 -18.64 17.65 3.34
CA GLY A 314 -18.81 18.20 4.69
C GLY A 314 -19.52 19.55 4.75
N ARG A 315 -19.86 20.16 3.61
CA ARG A 315 -20.77 21.32 3.56
C ARG A 315 -22.24 20.92 3.67
N ALA A 316 -22.58 19.64 3.53
CA ALA A 316 -23.93 19.14 3.74
C ALA A 316 -24.23 19.02 5.25
N GLY A 317 -25.38 19.53 5.67
CA GLY A 317 -25.84 19.53 7.05
C GLY A 317 -25.46 20.81 7.79
N ARG A 318 -26.46 21.60 8.16
CA ARG A 318 -26.29 22.83 8.94
C ARG A 318 -26.50 22.52 10.43
N ARG A 319 -25.46 22.74 11.22
CA ARG A 319 -25.48 22.50 12.68
C ARG A 319 -26.63 23.25 13.34
N GLY A 320 -27.52 22.51 14.00
CA GLY A 320 -28.68 23.06 14.71
C GLY A 320 -29.93 23.32 13.85
N LEU A 321 -29.85 23.17 12.53
CA LEU A 321 -31.00 23.29 11.61
C LEU A 321 -31.37 21.96 10.96
N ASP A 322 -30.37 21.17 10.56
CA ASP A 322 -30.58 19.89 9.88
C ASP A 322 -30.17 18.71 10.78
N THR A 323 -30.97 17.65 10.80
CA THR A 323 -30.65 16.39 11.50
C THR A 323 -29.58 15.57 10.77
N GLU A 324 -29.52 15.71 9.45
CA GLU A 324 -28.60 15.02 8.56
C GLU A 324 -28.24 15.90 7.36
N GLY A 325 -27.03 15.67 6.81
CA GLY A 325 -26.57 16.30 5.57
C GLY A 325 -26.78 15.36 4.39
N ASN A 326 -27.42 15.84 3.33
CA ASN A 326 -27.68 15.03 2.14
C ASN A 326 -26.57 15.21 1.10
N VAL A 327 -25.96 14.13 0.63
CA VAL A 327 -24.90 14.18 -0.39
C VAL A 327 -25.28 13.31 -1.59
N TYR A 328 -25.31 13.91 -2.78
CA TYR A 328 -25.67 13.25 -4.03
C TYR A 328 -24.49 13.27 -5.01
N ILE A 329 -24.21 12.15 -5.69
CA ILE A 329 -23.21 12.07 -6.74
C ILE A 329 -23.92 11.69 -8.04
N LEU A 330 -23.95 12.61 -9.00
CA LEU A 330 -24.48 12.33 -10.32
C LEU A 330 -23.50 11.44 -11.08
N CYS A 331 -23.95 10.23 -11.38
CA CYS A 331 -23.26 9.33 -12.30
C CYS A 331 -23.85 9.57 -13.69
N GLY A 332 -22.98 9.83 -14.67
CA GLY A 332 -23.35 9.85 -16.08
C GLY A 332 -23.67 8.44 -16.59
N ASP A 333 -23.27 8.12 -17.82
CA ASP A 333 -23.52 6.78 -18.38
C ASP A 333 -22.58 5.70 -17.81
N GLU A 334 -21.42 6.09 -17.28
CA GLU A 334 -20.46 5.18 -16.68
C GLU A 334 -20.57 5.22 -15.15
N VAL A 335 -21.03 4.12 -14.56
CA VAL A 335 -21.03 3.94 -13.11
C VAL A 335 -19.59 3.64 -12.66
N PRO A 336 -19.03 4.43 -11.72
CA PRO A 336 -17.70 4.19 -11.22
C PRO A 336 -17.57 2.86 -10.47
N ASP A 337 -16.41 2.22 -10.59
CA ASP A 337 -16.07 1.01 -9.84
C ASP A 337 -16.21 1.24 -8.32
N GLN A 338 -16.88 0.31 -7.64
CA GLN A 338 -17.20 0.39 -6.21
C GLN A 338 -15.96 0.65 -5.36
N LYS A 339 -14.81 0.04 -5.69
CA LYS A 339 -13.55 0.24 -4.96
C LYS A 339 -13.07 1.68 -5.04
N LYS A 340 -13.19 2.33 -6.21
CA LYS A 340 -12.77 3.72 -6.41
C LYS A 340 -13.65 4.69 -5.61
N VAL A 341 -14.97 4.51 -5.66
CA VAL A 341 -15.91 5.35 -4.91
C VAL A 341 -15.75 5.15 -3.40
N THR A 342 -15.63 3.91 -2.94
CA THR A 342 -15.40 3.60 -1.53
C THR A 342 -14.12 4.25 -1.05
N ARG A 343 -13.02 4.13 -1.81
CA ARG A 343 -11.76 4.79 -1.49
C ARG A 343 -11.91 6.31 -1.37
N MET A 344 -12.58 6.95 -2.32
CA MET A 344 -12.84 8.39 -2.29
C MET A 344 -13.65 8.82 -1.05
N MET A 345 -14.65 8.04 -0.64
CA MET A 345 -15.55 8.40 0.46
C MET A 345 -15.01 8.07 1.87
N THR A 346 -14.24 6.98 2.01
CA THR A 346 -13.90 6.43 3.34
C THR A 346 -12.42 6.48 3.70
N SER A 347 -11.52 6.79 2.75
CA SER A 347 -10.08 6.81 3.04
C SER A 347 -9.67 8.03 3.85
N LYS A 348 -8.62 7.89 4.67
CA LYS A 348 -8.03 9.03 5.38
C LYS A 348 -7.51 10.07 4.39
N ALA A 349 -7.59 11.33 4.80
CA ALA A 349 -6.97 12.44 4.07
C ALA A 349 -5.46 12.15 3.85
N GLU A 350 -4.95 12.55 2.69
CA GLU A 350 -3.54 12.38 2.36
C GLU A 350 -2.65 13.15 3.36
N PRO A 351 -1.45 12.63 3.67
CA PRO A 351 -0.51 13.34 4.54
C PRO A 351 -0.11 14.67 3.90
N LEU A 352 0.16 15.68 4.74
CA LEU A 352 0.63 16.97 4.28
C LEU A 352 2.03 16.81 3.68
N LEU A 353 2.14 17.01 2.37
CA LEU A 353 3.41 16.97 1.65
C LEU A 353 3.98 18.38 1.50
N SER A 354 5.29 18.53 1.72
CA SER A 354 5.98 19.79 1.44
C SER A 354 5.83 20.15 -0.03
N ARG A 355 5.37 21.38 -0.30
CA ARG A 355 5.40 22.00 -1.64
C ARG A 355 6.53 23.02 -1.76
N PHE A 356 7.44 23.06 -0.79
CA PHE A 356 8.58 23.97 -0.80
C PHE A 356 9.39 23.78 -2.09
N ARG A 357 9.57 24.86 -2.84
CA ARG A 357 10.34 24.90 -4.09
C ARG A 357 11.27 26.09 -4.03
N VAL A 358 12.50 25.87 -4.49
CA VAL A 358 13.46 26.96 -4.62
C VAL A 358 13.11 27.76 -5.86
N THR A 359 12.83 29.06 -5.70
CA THR A 359 12.56 29.97 -6.80
C THR A 359 13.73 30.94 -7.00
N PHE A 360 13.94 31.42 -8.22
CA PHE A 360 14.99 32.41 -8.49
C PHE A 360 14.82 33.68 -7.66
N ALA A 361 13.58 34.14 -7.45
CA ALA A 361 13.30 35.31 -6.61
C ALA A 361 13.74 35.08 -5.16
N MET A 362 13.48 33.90 -4.60
CA MET A 362 13.92 33.55 -3.25
C MET A 362 15.45 33.52 -3.16
N ILE A 363 16.15 32.91 -4.13
CA ILE A 363 17.62 32.89 -4.17
C ILE A 363 18.18 34.32 -4.25
N LEU A 364 17.64 35.17 -5.13
CA LEU A 364 18.10 36.55 -5.29
C LEU A 364 17.85 37.39 -4.04
N GLN A 365 16.68 37.23 -3.42
CA GLN A 365 16.34 37.90 -2.16
C GLN A 365 17.26 37.43 -1.04
N MET A 366 17.52 36.13 -0.94
CA MET A 366 18.46 35.58 0.02
C MET A 366 19.89 36.03 -0.24
N LYS A 367 20.37 36.09 -1.49
CA LYS A 367 21.68 36.67 -1.82
C LYS A 367 21.79 38.15 -1.43
N ARG A 368 20.70 38.91 -1.56
CA ARG A 368 20.65 40.30 -1.08
C ARG A 368 20.74 40.38 0.45
N PHE A 369 20.11 39.45 1.17
CA PHE A 369 20.15 39.34 2.63
C PHE A 369 21.32 38.50 3.18
N ALA A 370 22.12 37.87 2.33
CA ALA A 370 23.29 37.08 2.74
C ALA A 370 24.39 37.98 3.32
N GLN A 371 24.35 39.29 3.03
CA GLN A 371 25.14 40.30 3.73
C GLN A 371 24.77 40.42 5.24
N SER A 372 23.61 39.88 5.63
CA SER A 372 23.08 39.83 7.00
C SER A 372 23.34 38.49 7.71
N GLY A 373 24.08 37.56 7.08
CA GLY A 373 24.53 36.30 7.71
C GLY A 373 23.62 35.09 7.56
N VAL A 374 22.48 35.17 6.85
CA VAL A 374 21.61 34.01 6.58
C VAL A 374 21.93 33.42 5.21
N GLN A 375 22.44 32.20 5.18
CA GLN A 375 22.75 31.49 3.95
C GLN A 375 21.52 30.77 3.38
N VAL A 376 21.53 30.46 2.08
CA VAL A 376 20.43 29.74 1.43
C VAL A 376 20.28 28.34 2.02
N GLU A 377 21.41 27.73 2.34
CA GLU A 377 21.60 26.44 2.96
C GLU A 377 20.90 26.34 4.32
N ASP A 378 20.91 27.41 5.12
CA ASP A 378 20.25 27.44 6.43
C ASP A 378 18.72 27.35 6.30
N LEU A 379 18.15 28.07 5.33
CA LEU A 379 16.72 28.04 5.06
C LEU A 379 16.30 26.70 4.43
N LEU A 380 17.14 26.13 3.56
CA LEU A 380 16.92 24.79 3.03
C LEU A 380 16.96 23.74 4.14
N GLY A 381 17.94 23.83 5.05
CA GLY A 381 18.09 22.92 6.20
C GLY A 381 16.95 23.02 7.22
N GLN A 382 16.29 24.18 7.31
CA GLN A 382 15.10 24.39 8.15
C GLN A 382 13.77 24.11 7.42
N SER A 383 13.81 23.72 6.14
CA SER A 383 12.60 23.43 5.38
C SER A 383 11.84 22.23 5.97
N PHE A 384 10.52 22.17 5.80
CA PHE A 384 9.71 21.04 6.25
C PHE A 384 10.16 19.70 5.65
N LEU A 385 10.75 19.74 4.45
CA LEU A 385 11.32 18.55 3.79
C LEU A 385 12.58 18.07 4.52
N GLU A 386 13.49 18.98 4.85
CA GLU A 386 14.75 18.66 5.55
C GLU A 386 14.55 18.40 7.04
N ASN A 387 13.50 18.91 7.68
CA ASN A 387 13.22 18.63 9.09
C ASN A 387 13.04 17.12 9.36
N ALA A 388 12.45 16.38 8.41
CA ALA A 388 12.37 14.91 8.51
C ALA A 388 13.75 14.24 8.48
N ARG A 389 14.67 14.73 7.63
CA ARG A 389 16.07 14.26 7.55
C ARG A 389 16.89 14.70 8.77
N ALA A 390 16.74 15.95 9.20
CA ALA A 390 17.38 16.53 10.36
C ALA A 390 17.00 15.80 11.66
N ARG A 391 15.75 15.34 11.80
CA ARG A 391 15.31 14.46 12.89
C ARG A 391 15.99 13.09 12.89
N ARG A 392 16.32 12.54 11.71
CA ARG A 392 17.01 11.24 11.56
C ARG A 392 18.53 11.33 11.71
N ARG A 393 19.09 12.52 11.51
CA ARG A 393 20.55 12.78 11.47
C ARG A 393 21.30 12.44 12.78
N PRO A 394 20.77 12.71 14.00
CA PRO A 394 21.44 12.32 15.24
C PRO A 394 21.59 10.80 15.35
N LYS A 395 20.52 10.07 15.03
CA LYS A 395 20.50 8.60 15.02
C LYS A 395 21.50 8.04 14.01
N ALA A 396 21.49 8.54 12.77
CA ALA A 396 22.45 8.11 11.75
C ALA A 396 23.92 8.36 12.13
N ARG A 397 24.23 9.48 12.80
CA ARG A 397 25.59 9.76 13.32
C ARG A 397 25.97 8.81 14.45
N GLN A 398 25.04 8.50 15.34
CA GLN A 398 25.25 7.55 16.41
C GLN A 398 25.51 6.15 15.85
N ASP A 399 24.67 5.69 14.90
CA ASP A 399 24.82 4.40 14.22
C ASP A 399 26.17 4.31 13.50
N LEU A 400 26.59 5.36 12.80
CA LEU A 400 27.89 5.40 12.12
C LEU A 400 29.05 5.29 13.11
N LYS A 401 28.99 6.02 14.23
CA LYS A 401 30.03 5.95 15.27
C LYS A 401 30.09 4.57 15.92
N GLU A 402 28.94 3.94 16.16
CA GLU A 402 28.85 2.58 16.70
C GLU A 402 29.43 1.56 15.71
N ARG A 403 29.09 1.65 14.42
CA ARG A 403 29.61 0.78 13.37
C ARG A 403 31.10 0.94 13.13
N SER A 404 31.61 2.18 13.14
CA SER A 404 33.06 2.43 13.06
C SER A 404 33.79 1.82 14.26
N ARG A 405 33.26 1.96 15.47
CA ARG A 405 33.85 1.34 16.66
C ARG A 405 33.80 -0.19 16.61
N GLN A 406 32.72 -0.75 16.06
CA GLN A 406 32.61 -2.20 15.84
C GLN A 406 33.66 -2.67 14.82
N LEU A 407 33.87 -1.92 13.73
CA LEU A 407 34.88 -2.23 12.73
C LEU A 407 36.30 -2.17 13.33
N GLU A 408 36.61 -1.14 14.11
CA GLU A 408 37.91 -1.00 14.80
C GLU A 408 38.14 -2.07 15.88
N ALA A 409 37.07 -2.62 16.46
CA ALA A 409 37.15 -3.69 17.46
C ALA A 409 37.31 -5.08 16.86
N LEU A 410 37.16 -5.24 15.53
CA LEU A 410 37.39 -6.52 14.87
C LEU A 410 38.91 -6.81 14.79
N PRO A 411 39.31 -8.08 14.98
CA PRO A 411 40.72 -8.44 14.86
C PRO A 411 41.23 -8.18 13.44
N PRO A 412 42.49 -7.74 13.27
CA PRO A 412 43.07 -7.55 11.95
C PRO A 412 43.08 -8.90 11.20
N LEU A 413 42.52 -8.90 9.99
CA LEU A 413 42.49 -10.08 9.13
C LEU A 413 43.89 -10.34 8.58
N GLN A 414 44.47 -11.48 8.95
CA GLN A 414 45.69 -11.95 8.31
C GLN A 414 45.31 -12.85 7.14
N CYS A 415 45.30 -12.27 5.94
CA CYS A 415 45.13 -13.03 4.72
C CYS A 415 46.32 -13.99 4.54
N VAL A 416 46.04 -15.28 4.30
CA VAL A 416 47.07 -16.31 4.05
C VAL A 416 47.90 -15.99 2.80
N PHE A 417 47.35 -15.20 1.88
CA PHE A 417 47.96 -14.85 0.59
C PHE A 417 48.46 -13.39 0.51
N GLY A 418 48.28 -12.58 1.56
CA GLY A 418 48.64 -11.16 1.59
C GLY A 418 47.48 -10.23 1.20
N GLU A 419 47.67 -8.91 1.32
CA GLU A 419 46.69 -7.91 0.90
C GLU A 419 47.02 -7.32 -0.48
N PRO A 420 46.00 -7.05 -1.34
CA PRO A 420 44.59 -7.35 -1.17
C PRO A 420 44.18 -8.65 -1.88
N ASP A 421 43.62 -9.62 -1.14
CA ASP A 421 43.05 -10.84 -1.74
C ASP A 421 41.67 -11.23 -1.14
N MET A 422 41.32 -10.74 0.06
CA MET A 422 40.08 -11.14 0.74
C MET A 422 38.95 -10.13 0.56
N GLU A 423 39.27 -8.84 0.55
CA GLU A 423 38.34 -7.73 0.32
C GLU A 423 37.73 -7.81 -1.08
N ASP A 424 38.58 -7.96 -2.09
CA ASP A 424 38.17 -8.13 -3.49
C ASP A 424 37.29 -9.38 -3.67
N TYR A 425 37.62 -10.48 -2.97
CA TYR A 425 36.79 -11.68 -2.99
C TYR A 425 35.42 -11.42 -2.34
N ALA A 426 35.37 -10.73 -1.20
CA ALA A 426 34.12 -10.38 -0.53
C ALA A 426 33.25 -9.47 -1.39
N ASP A 427 33.83 -8.48 -2.06
CA ASP A 427 33.12 -7.59 -2.98
C ASP A 427 32.57 -8.35 -4.19
N MET A 428 33.35 -9.27 -4.76
CA MET A 428 32.92 -10.14 -5.86
C MET A 428 31.81 -11.11 -5.43
N GLU A 429 31.85 -11.61 -4.20
CA GLU A 429 30.83 -12.48 -3.62
C GLU A 429 29.49 -11.73 -3.46
N VAL A 430 29.55 -10.51 -2.90
CA VAL A 430 28.38 -9.64 -2.75
C VAL A 430 27.79 -9.29 -4.11
N LEU A 431 28.65 -8.94 -5.08
CA LEU A 431 28.23 -8.64 -6.45
C LEU A 431 27.57 -9.85 -7.12
N SER A 432 28.15 -11.05 -6.97
CA SER A 432 27.59 -12.30 -7.48
C SER A 432 26.20 -12.58 -6.91
N ARG A 433 26.00 -12.41 -5.59
CA ARG A 433 24.68 -12.55 -4.95
C ARG A 433 23.67 -11.54 -5.50
N GLN A 434 24.05 -10.28 -5.63
CA GLN A 434 23.17 -9.23 -6.17
C GLN A 434 22.75 -9.50 -7.61
N LEU A 435 23.71 -9.88 -8.47
CA LEU A 435 23.44 -10.30 -9.85
C LEU A 435 22.53 -11.52 -9.88
N GLY A 436 22.74 -12.49 -9.00
CA GLY A 436 21.88 -13.65 -8.81
C GLY A 436 20.44 -13.25 -8.53
N LEU A 437 20.20 -12.37 -7.55
CA LEU A 437 18.86 -11.88 -7.20
C LEU A 437 18.20 -11.13 -8.36
N GLN A 438 18.94 -10.27 -9.05
CA GLN A 438 18.43 -9.56 -10.23
C GLN A 438 18.05 -10.52 -11.35
N LEU A 439 18.88 -11.55 -11.59
CA LEU A 439 18.62 -12.57 -12.59
C LEU A 439 17.35 -13.39 -12.24
N HIS A 440 17.16 -13.74 -10.98
CA HIS A 440 15.94 -14.41 -10.50
C HIS A 440 14.69 -13.55 -10.67
N ALA A 441 14.76 -12.26 -10.32
CA ALA A 441 13.66 -11.32 -10.52
C ALA A 441 13.29 -11.21 -12.01
N ARG A 442 14.28 -11.09 -12.89
CA ARG A 442 14.08 -11.06 -14.35
C ARG A 442 13.54 -12.38 -14.90
N LEU A 443 13.98 -13.52 -14.36
CA LEU A 443 13.45 -14.84 -14.74
C LEU A 443 11.98 -14.99 -14.35
N CYS A 444 11.55 -14.42 -13.22
CA CYS A 444 10.14 -14.40 -12.78
C CYS A 444 9.25 -13.54 -13.70
N GLU A 445 9.81 -12.49 -14.30
CA GLU A 445 9.10 -11.66 -15.30
C GLU A 445 9.16 -12.27 -16.72
N SER A 446 10.03 -13.25 -16.93
CA SER A 446 10.25 -13.85 -18.25
C SER A 446 9.13 -14.80 -18.66
N LYS A 447 8.90 -14.92 -19.97
CA LYS A 447 7.99 -15.93 -20.55
C LYS A 447 8.44 -17.37 -20.31
N SER A 448 9.69 -17.58 -19.90
CA SER A 448 10.26 -18.89 -19.60
C SER A 448 10.09 -19.28 -18.12
N ARG A 449 9.49 -18.42 -17.28
CA ARG A 449 9.28 -18.67 -15.85
C ARG A 449 8.71 -20.06 -15.60
N ASP A 450 7.63 -20.43 -16.28
CA ASP A 450 6.92 -21.68 -15.99
C ASP A 450 7.73 -22.93 -16.42
N LYS A 451 8.72 -22.77 -17.32
CA LYS A 451 9.68 -23.83 -17.68
C LYS A 451 10.84 -23.93 -16.68
N VAL A 452 11.24 -22.80 -16.10
CA VAL A 452 12.36 -22.72 -15.16
C VAL A 452 11.93 -23.12 -13.75
N PHE A 453 10.73 -22.71 -13.33
CA PHE A 453 10.11 -23.01 -12.04
C PHE A 453 9.02 -24.08 -12.22
N CYS A 454 9.42 -25.27 -12.66
CA CYS A 454 8.52 -26.39 -12.85
C CYS A 454 8.49 -27.29 -11.59
N PRO A 455 7.35 -27.97 -11.33
CA PRO A 455 7.26 -28.96 -10.24
C PRO A 455 8.37 -30.02 -10.34
N GLY A 456 9.02 -30.31 -9.21
CA GLY A 456 10.11 -31.30 -9.13
C GLY A 456 11.52 -30.77 -9.34
N ARG A 457 11.69 -29.52 -9.78
CA ARG A 457 13.00 -28.87 -9.83
C ARG A 457 13.37 -28.30 -8.46
N LEU A 458 14.46 -28.79 -7.87
CA LEU A 458 14.97 -28.29 -6.59
C LEU A 458 15.75 -26.99 -6.78
N PRO A 459 15.30 -25.86 -6.21
CA PRO A 459 16.14 -24.69 -6.07
C PRO A 459 17.24 -24.97 -5.03
N GLN A 460 18.44 -24.42 -5.27
CA GLN A 460 19.63 -24.69 -4.45
C GLN A 460 19.47 -24.24 -2.98
N GLU A 461 18.61 -23.25 -2.72
CA GLU A 461 18.25 -22.84 -1.35
C GLU A 461 17.41 -23.89 -0.60
N MET A 462 16.67 -24.78 -1.29
CA MET A 462 15.90 -25.89 -0.68
C MET A 462 16.77 -27.11 -0.33
N ALA A 463 17.92 -27.31 -1.00
CA ALA A 463 18.77 -28.47 -0.77
C ALA A 463 19.38 -28.48 0.66
N VAL A 464 19.62 -27.30 1.24
CA VAL A 464 20.13 -27.15 2.62
C VAL A 464 19.05 -27.40 3.67
N ALA A 465 17.78 -27.11 3.36
CA ALA A 465 16.65 -27.31 4.26
C ALA A 465 16.20 -28.78 4.33
N LEU A 466 16.20 -29.48 3.20
CA LEU A 466 15.85 -30.91 3.11
C LEU A 466 16.87 -31.83 3.80
N TRP A 467 18.16 -31.45 3.82
CA TRP A 467 19.19 -32.20 4.54
C TRP A 467 19.07 -32.08 6.08
N ARG A 468 18.25 -31.13 6.58
CA ARG A 468 18.01 -30.88 8.01
C ARG A 468 16.65 -31.38 8.51
N GLY A 469 15.89 -32.11 7.70
CA GLY A 469 14.64 -32.75 8.14
C GLY A 469 13.48 -31.79 8.44
N LEU A 470 13.47 -30.60 7.84
CA LEU A 470 12.36 -29.64 7.99
C LEU A 470 11.29 -29.86 6.92
N ASP A 471 10.05 -30.01 7.37
CA ASP A 471 8.89 -30.25 6.51
C ASP A 471 8.52 -28.99 5.70
N VAL A 472 8.47 -29.12 4.37
CA VAL A 472 8.47 -28.00 3.40
C VAL A 472 7.17 -27.17 3.46
N ALA A 473 6.08 -27.74 4.00
CA ALA A 473 4.82 -27.02 4.20
C ALA A 473 4.88 -25.98 5.33
N VAL A 474 5.81 -26.13 6.29
CA VAL A 474 5.92 -25.24 7.46
C VAL A 474 6.64 -23.93 7.12
N LEU A 475 7.57 -23.95 6.16
CA LEU A 475 8.33 -22.75 5.76
C LEU A 475 7.50 -21.74 4.97
N ILE A 476 6.48 -22.17 4.22
CA ILE A 476 5.63 -21.25 3.44
C ILE A 476 4.63 -20.50 4.33
N PHE A 477 4.16 -21.10 5.43
CA PHE A 477 3.25 -20.42 6.37
C PHE A 477 3.99 -19.67 7.50
N ALA A 478 5.15 -20.16 7.95
CA ALA A 478 5.98 -19.46 8.93
C ALA A 478 6.61 -18.17 8.36
N ALA A 479 6.87 -18.12 7.05
CA ALA A 479 7.35 -16.92 6.36
C ALA A 479 6.28 -15.83 6.15
N MET A 480 5.03 -16.06 6.57
CA MET A 480 3.90 -15.15 6.35
C MET A 480 3.34 -14.53 7.64
N VAL A 481 3.88 -14.84 8.82
CA VAL A 481 3.42 -14.25 10.08
C VAL A 481 4.28 -13.05 10.44
N LEU A 482 3.64 -11.94 10.81
CA LEU A 482 4.32 -10.72 11.26
C LEU A 482 5.21 -11.01 12.48
N GLU A 483 6.51 -10.70 12.37
CA GLU A 483 7.47 -10.72 13.48
C GLU A 483 7.39 -9.39 14.26
N SER A 484 7.15 -9.45 15.56
CA SER A 484 7.14 -8.26 16.43
C SER A 484 8.52 -7.84 16.92
N LEU A 485 9.45 -8.79 17.01
CA LEU A 485 10.84 -8.56 17.39
C LEU A 485 11.78 -9.48 16.61
N ARG A 486 13.04 -9.07 16.48
CA ARG A 486 14.15 -9.83 15.90
C ARG A 486 15.34 -9.75 16.84
N PHE A 487 15.81 -10.90 17.29
CA PHE A 487 16.95 -11.00 18.20
C PHE A 487 18.07 -11.82 17.58
N SER A 488 19.30 -11.35 17.72
CA SER A 488 20.51 -12.09 17.39
C SER A 488 21.66 -11.64 18.29
N ARG A 489 22.47 -12.60 18.77
CA ARG A 489 23.67 -12.34 19.57
C ARG A 489 24.69 -11.42 18.88
N GLU A 490 24.66 -11.32 17.56
CA GLU A 490 25.58 -10.46 16.79
C GLU A 490 24.99 -9.08 16.48
N LYS A 491 23.69 -9.01 16.14
CA LYS A 491 23.05 -7.79 15.62
C LYS A 491 22.29 -6.98 16.67
N GLY A 492 22.02 -7.59 17.83
CA GLY A 492 21.24 -7.02 18.92
C GLY A 492 19.75 -7.36 18.80
N LEU A 493 18.92 -6.53 19.45
CA LEU A 493 17.47 -6.63 19.45
C LEU A 493 16.85 -5.50 18.61
N GLU A 494 16.00 -5.87 17.66
CA GLU A 494 15.15 -4.96 16.91
C GLU A 494 13.68 -5.27 17.19
N VAL A 495 12.85 -4.24 17.34
CA VAL A 495 11.42 -4.38 17.61
C VAL A 495 10.65 -3.59 16.54
N LEU A 496 9.53 -4.11 16.08
CA LEU A 496 8.67 -3.43 15.12
C LEU A 496 8.03 -2.20 15.77
N ASP A 497 8.17 -1.02 15.15
CA ASP A 497 7.58 0.23 15.63
C ASP A 497 6.06 0.22 15.44
N GLN A 498 5.36 -0.13 16.52
CA GLN A 498 3.90 -0.23 16.55
C GLN A 498 3.19 1.12 16.40
N LEU A 499 3.89 2.25 16.55
CA LEU A 499 3.30 3.57 16.34
C LEU A 499 3.11 3.87 14.85
N GLN A 500 3.95 3.30 13.98
CA GLN A 500 3.89 3.49 12.52
C GLN A 500 2.91 2.54 11.83
N VAL A 501 2.57 1.41 12.45
CA VAL A 501 1.56 0.47 11.97
C VAL A 501 0.16 1.12 12.04
N PRO A 502 -0.70 1.01 11.00
CA PRO A 502 -0.60 0.14 9.81
C PRO A 502 0.10 0.76 8.59
N HIS A 503 0.68 1.94 8.71
CA HIS A 503 1.15 2.72 7.56
C HIS A 503 2.55 2.31 7.09
N GLN A 504 3.45 1.96 8.01
CA GLN A 504 4.81 1.56 7.71
C GLN A 504 5.26 0.44 8.65
N LYS A 505 5.96 -0.57 8.11
CA LYS A 505 6.63 -1.62 8.87
C LYS A 505 8.11 -1.24 9.01
N GLU A 506 8.48 -0.67 10.15
CA GLU A 506 9.86 -0.27 10.46
C GLU A 506 10.34 -0.94 11.74
N TYR A 507 11.49 -1.60 11.69
CA TYR A 507 12.12 -2.22 12.87
C TYR A 507 13.13 -1.23 13.46
N ILE A 508 13.05 -1.02 14.76
CA ILE A 508 13.92 -0.08 15.50
C ILE A 508 14.70 -0.83 16.58
N ARG A 509 15.95 -0.44 16.78
CA ARG A 509 16.74 -0.86 17.95
C ARG A 509 16.15 -0.23 19.22
N VAL A 510 16.06 -1.03 20.28
CA VAL A 510 15.40 -0.65 21.53
C VAL A 510 16.31 0.27 22.34
N THR A 511 16.10 1.58 22.24
CA THR A 511 16.68 2.57 23.16
C THR A 511 15.60 3.45 23.82
N ASP A 512 14.47 3.73 23.14
CA ASP A 512 13.37 4.59 23.63
C ASP A 512 11.96 4.16 23.10
N SER A 513 11.79 2.88 22.73
CA SER A 513 10.56 2.42 22.06
C SER A 513 9.39 2.18 23.03
N GLU A 514 8.21 2.77 22.73
CA GLU A 514 6.93 2.40 23.37
C GLU A 514 6.47 1.01 22.91
N VAL A 515 6.91 -0.04 23.60
CA VAL A 515 6.43 -1.41 23.36
C VAL A 515 5.05 -1.61 24.00
N ARG A 516 4.10 -2.17 23.23
CA ARG A 516 2.76 -2.50 23.73
C ARG A 516 2.52 -4.00 23.68
N GLY A 517 1.64 -4.46 24.57
CA GLY A 517 1.44 -5.87 24.88
C GLY A 517 2.27 -6.27 26.08
N ALA A 518 1.61 -6.73 27.16
CA ALA A 518 2.30 -7.17 28.37
C ALA A 518 3.28 -8.34 28.11
N PRO A 519 2.94 -9.37 27.30
CA PRO A 519 3.88 -10.43 26.93
C PRO A 519 5.10 -9.90 26.15
N LEU A 520 4.86 -9.10 25.11
CA LEU A 520 5.95 -8.55 24.29
C LEU A 520 6.88 -7.63 25.11
N LEU A 521 6.34 -6.81 26.01
CA LEU A 521 7.15 -5.95 26.87
C LEU A 521 8.10 -6.76 27.76
N ALA A 522 7.63 -7.88 28.30
CA ALA A 522 8.46 -8.77 29.12
C ALA A 522 9.62 -9.36 28.30
N MET A 523 9.32 -9.85 27.09
CA MET A 523 10.33 -10.41 26.18
C MET A 523 11.34 -9.36 25.70
N VAL A 524 10.89 -8.17 25.33
CA VAL A 524 11.79 -7.07 24.94
C VAL A 524 12.70 -6.66 26.10
N SER A 525 12.18 -6.64 27.34
CA SER A 525 12.98 -6.32 28.52
C SER A 525 14.05 -7.39 28.79
N ALA A 526 13.68 -8.67 28.71
CA ALA A 526 14.61 -9.79 28.90
C ALA A 526 15.71 -9.82 27.85
N LEU A 527 15.33 -9.72 26.57
CA LEU A 527 16.27 -9.74 25.44
C LEU A 527 17.10 -8.47 25.34
N GLY A 528 16.55 -7.31 25.71
CA GLY A 528 17.30 -6.06 25.79
C GLY A 528 18.44 -6.14 26.80
N LEU A 529 18.15 -6.67 27.99
CA LEU A 529 19.19 -6.95 28.99
C LEU A 529 20.17 -8.05 28.53
N ALA A 530 19.73 -9.00 27.69
CA ALA A 530 20.61 -10.02 27.11
C ALA A 530 21.64 -9.43 26.14
N VAL A 531 21.27 -8.38 25.38
CA VAL A 531 22.22 -7.63 24.54
C VAL A 531 23.30 -6.97 25.41
N GLU A 532 22.90 -6.26 26.47
CA GLU A 532 23.86 -5.63 27.40
C GLU A 532 24.74 -6.70 28.10
N ALA A 533 24.17 -7.85 28.48
CA ALA A 533 24.90 -8.96 29.08
C ALA A 533 25.95 -9.56 28.12
N LEU A 534 25.63 -9.71 26.83
CA LEU A 534 26.58 -10.18 25.81
C LEU A 534 27.76 -9.22 25.62
N GLU A 535 27.50 -7.91 25.63
CA GLU A 535 28.57 -6.91 25.55
C GLU A 535 29.49 -6.98 26.77
N ARG A 536 28.91 -7.13 27.96
CA ARG A 536 29.67 -7.26 29.22
C ARG A 536 30.47 -8.55 29.30
N ALA A 537 29.91 -9.66 28.81
CA ALA A 537 30.62 -10.94 28.71
C ALA A 537 31.85 -10.83 27.80
N ARG A 538 31.73 -10.18 26.63
CA ARG A 538 32.85 -9.95 25.70
C ARG A 538 33.96 -9.10 26.32
N ALA A 539 33.58 -8.09 27.11
CA ALA A 539 34.51 -7.24 27.85
C ALA A 539 34.98 -7.82 29.19
N LYS A 540 34.52 -9.03 29.56
CA LYS A 540 34.88 -9.74 30.80
C LYS A 540 34.67 -8.92 32.07
N HIS A 541 33.55 -8.21 32.15
CA HIS A 541 33.22 -7.43 33.35
C HIS A 541 32.90 -8.35 34.53
N GLU A 542 33.51 -8.07 35.68
CA GLU A 542 33.23 -8.78 36.94
C GLU A 542 31.89 -8.36 37.57
N GLY A 543 31.37 -9.19 38.47
CA GLY A 543 30.16 -8.90 39.24
C GLY A 543 28.87 -9.09 38.45
N ALA A 544 28.83 -10.08 37.56
CA ALA A 544 27.71 -10.35 36.64
C ALA A 544 26.38 -10.52 37.39
N ARG A 545 26.39 -11.32 38.47
CA ARG A 545 25.20 -11.56 39.28
C ARG A 545 24.62 -10.27 39.85
N ALA A 546 25.44 -9.49 40.57
CA ALA A 546 24.98 -8.26 41.23
C ALA A 546 24.39 -7.29 40.21
N TRP A 547 25.07 -7.12 39.08
CA TRP A 547 24.62 -6.22 38.02
C TRP A 547 23.32 -6.69 37.34
N LEU A 548 23.20 -7.98 37.00
CA LEU A 548 21.98 -8.53 36.40
C LEU A 548 20.77 -8.36 37.34
N LEU A 549 20.93 -8.62 38.64
CA LEU A 549 19.87 -8.46 39.63
C LEU A 549 19.45 -6.99 39.79
N GLU A 550 20.40 -6.07 39.80
CA GLU A 550 20.12 -4.63 39.84
C GLU A 550 19.32 -4.18 38.61
N ARG A 551 19.74 -4.57 37.41
CA ARG A 551 19.04 -4.22 36.16
C ARG A 551 17.65 -4.83 36.08
N MET A 552 17.47 -6.09 36.49
CA MET A 552 16.16 -6.72 36.58
C MET A 552 15.24 -5.99 37.58
N SER A 553 15.78 -5.59 38.73
CA SER A 553 15.03 -4.80 39.72
C SER A 553 14.62 -3.42 39.17
N TYR A 554 15.50 -2.77 38.41
CA TYR A 554 15.19 -1.51 37.73
C TYR A 554 14.08 -1.68 36.68
N LEU A 555 14.17 -2.68 35.80
CA LEU A 555 13.16 -2.96 34.78
C LEU A 555 11.76 -3.18 35.37
N LYS A 556 11.69 -3.86 36.52
CA LYS A 556 10.46 -4.07 37.29
C LYS A 556 9.77 -2.77 37.75
N THR A 557 10.50 -1.66 37.87
CA THR A 557 9.90 -0.36 38.26
C THR A 557 9.16 0.33 37.11
N SER A 558 9.37 -0.09 35.86
CA SER A 558 8.83 0.60 34.68
C SER A 558 7.31 0.58 34.60
N ARG A 559 6.64 -0.51 35.03
CA ARG A 559 5.18 -0.66 35.04
C ARG A 559 4.71 -1.54 36.21
N PRO A 560 4.16 -0.95 37.29
CA PRO A 560 3.74 -1.69 38.50
C PRO A 560 2.65 -2.75 38.29
N THR A 561 1.94 -2.69 37.16
CA THR A 561 0.82 -3.60 36.85
C THR A 561 1.23 -4.78 35.93
N ALA A 562 2.45 -4.76 35.38
CA ALA A 562 2.91 -5.72 34.36
C ALA A 562 3.35 -7.07 34.96
N VAL A 563 2.39 -7.91 35.36
CA VAL A 563 2.66 -9.23 35.97
C VAL A 563 3.58 -10.12 35.12
N ASN A 564 3.43 -10.09 33.80
CA ASN A 564 4.28 -10.84 32.87
C ASN A 564 5.75 -10.42 32.99
N LEU A 565 6.03 -9.12 33.17
CA LEU A 565 7.39 -8.62 33.35
C LEU A 565 7.96 -9.09 34.69
N PHE A 566 7.18 -9.01 35.77
CA PHE A 566 7.63 -9.50 37.09
C PHE A 566 7.98 -10.98 37.06
N ASN A 567 7.06 -11.82 36.56
CA ASN A 567 7.25 -13.26 36.47
C ASN A 567 8.44 -13.65 35.59
N THR A 568 8.63 -12.94 34.47
CA THR A 568 9.78 -13.15 33.56
C THR A 568 11.09 -12.84 34.27
N MET A 569 11.18 -11.68 34.93
CA MET A 569 12.38 -11.28 35.66
C MET A 569 12.65 -12.14 36.90
N ASP A 570 11.62 -12.66 37.56
CA ASP A 570 11.77 -13.62 38.67
C ASP A 570 12.34 -14.96 38.18
N SER A 571 11.86 -15.46 37.03
CA SER A 571 12.37 -16.70 36.43
C SER A 571 13.83 -16.56 35.99
N LEU A 572 14.19 -15.42 35.38
CA LEU A 572 15.58 -15.15 34.98
C LEU A 572 16.50 -14.95 36.19
N ARG A 573 15.99 -14.40 37.29
CA ARG A 573 16.74 -14.28 38.54
C ARG A 573 17.12 -15.66 39.09
N GLU A 574 16.20 -16.62 39.08
CA GLU A 574 16.46 -17.99 39.55
C GLU A 574 17.60 -18.64 38.74
N VAL A 575 17.60 -18.48 37.42
CA VAL A 575 18.71 -18.97 36.56
C VAL A 575 20.05 -18.33 36.94
N VAL A 576 20.08 -17.03 37.18
CA VAL A 576 21.30 -16.32 37.57
C VAL A 576 21.79 -16.75 38.95
N ASP A 577 20.88 -16.95 39.90
CA ASP A 577 21.21 -17.42 41.24
C ASP A 577 21.73 -18.87 41.23
N GLU A 578 21.14 -19.75 40.42
CA GLU A 578 21.59 -21.14 40.22
C GLU A 578 22.97 -21.22 39.54
N ALA A 579 23.19 -20.40 38.51
CA ALA A 579 24.48 -20.29 37.82
C ALA A 579 25.59 -19.88 38.80
N ALA A 580 25.32 -18.85 39.61
CA ALA A 580 26.26 -18.39 40.64
C ALA A 580 26.49 -19.42 41.75
N ALA A 581 25.44 -20.11 42.21
CA ALA A 581 25.54 -21.16 43.23
C ALA A 581 26.34 -22.37 42.73
N SER A 582 26.33 -22.63 41.42
CA SER A 582 27.08 -23.70 40.76
C SER A 582 28.56 -23.39 40.58
N GLY A 583 29.05 -22.23 41.05
CA GLY A 583 30.45 -21.82 40.97
C GLY A 583 30.89 -21.39 39.56
N GLN A 584 29.95 -21.00 38.70
CA GLN A 584 30.26 -20.45 37.38
C GLN A 584 30.95 -19.08 37.49
N ASP A 585 31.88 -18.79 36.58
CA ASP A 585 32.51 -17.46 36.49
C ASP A 585 31.54 -16.39 35.94
N ASP A 586 31.91 -15.11 36.03
CA ASP A 586 31.05 -14.00 35.61
C ASP A 586 30.65 -14.07 34.11
N VAL A 587 31.54 -14.56 33.24
CA VAL A 587 31.27 -14.69 31.81
C VAL A 587 30.24 -15.80 31.57
N GLN A 588 30.39 -16.91 32.27
CA GLN A 588 29.43 -18.03 32.25
C GLN A 588 28.06 -17.61 32.79
N ILE A 589 28.00 -16.78 33.85
CA ILE A 589 26.74 -16.25 34.39
C ILE A 589 26.02 -15.36 33.36
N TYR A 590 26.74 -14.46 32.66
CA TYR A 590 26.12 -13.69 31.57
C TYR A 590 25.58 -14.59 30.46
N HIS A 591 26.34 -15.63 30.06
CA HIS A 591 25.88 -16.58 29.05
C HIS A 591 24.67 -17.39 29.52
N ALA A 592 24.62 -17.82 30.78
CA ALA A 592 23.47 -18.52 31.35
C ALA A 592 22.19 -17.65 31.30
N TYR A 593 22.30 -16.36 31.61
CA TYR A 593 21.19 -15.41 31.47
C TYR A 593 20.73 -15.28 30.00
N VAL A 594 21.66 -15.12 29.06
CA VAL A 594 21.35 -14.97 27.63
C VAL A 594 20.68 -16.22 27.09
N ASP A 595 21.21 -17.40 27.41
CA ASP A 595 20.67 -18.69 26.99
C ASP A 595 19.24 -18.89 27.54
N ALA A 596 18.98 -18.46 28.78
CA ALA A 596 17.64 -18.51 29.36
C ALA A 596 16.68 -17.51 28.69
N ALA A 597 17.11 -16.28 28.40
CA ALA A 597 16.27 -15.29 27.71
C ALA A 597 15.91 -15.73 26.29
N GLU A 598 16.82 -16.36 25.55
CA GLU A 598 16.55 -16.97 24.25
C GLU A 598 15.55 -18.13 24.36
N ARG A 599 15.74 -19.00 25.36
CA ARG A 599 14.81 -20.12 25.61
C ARG A 599 13.40 -19.63 25.93
N MET A 600 13.26 -18.59 26.73
CA MET A 600 11.96 -17.98 27.05
C MET A 600 11.25 -17.43 25.80
N LEU A 601 12.00 -16.94 24.80
CA LEU A 601 11.43 -16.50 23.53
C LEU A 601 10.82 -17.68 22.75
N GLU A 602 11.54 -18.79 22.69
CA GLU A 602 11.06 -20.02 22.04
C GLU A 602 9.85 -20.62 22.78
N GLU A 603 9.89 -20.60 24.11
CA GLU A 603 8.80 -21.04 24.98
C GLU A 603 7.55 -20.16 24.83
N ASP A 604 7.68 -18.83 24.74
CA ASP A 604 6.54 -17.91 24.50
C ASP A 604 5.85 -18.21 23.16
N VAL A 605 6.63 -18.38 22.09
CA VAL A 605 6.08 -18.73 20.77
C VAL A 605 5.37 -20.09 20.81
N THR A 606 5.97 -21.07 21.51
CA THR A 606 5.40 -22.42 21.64
C THR A 606 4.11 -22.41 22.46
N ALA A 607 4.09 -21.70 23.58
CA ALA A 607 2.91 -21.54 24.43
C ALA A 607 1.77 -20.84 23.68
N ASN A 608 2.07 -19.78 22.93
CA ASN A 608 1.08 -19.07 22.11
C ASN A 608 0.46 -19.96 21.02
N LYS A 609 1.26 -20.82 20.38
CA LYS A 609 0.75 -21.83 19.43
C LYS A 609 -0.15 -22.86 20.13
N ALA A 610 0.27 -23.38 21.28
CA ALA A 610 -0.52 -24.32 22.06
C ALA A 610 -1.86 -23.73 22.52
N ILE A 611 -1.87 -22.46 22.96
CA ILE A 611 -3.10 -21.71 23.26
C ILE A 611 -4.00 -21.63 22.02
N GLY A 612 -3.41 -21.33 20.86
CA GLY A 612 -4.11 -21.31 19.58
C GLY A 612 -4.79 -22.63 19.25
N ASP A 613 -4.06 -23.74 19.41
CA ASP A 613 -4.53 -25.11 19.17
C ASP A 613 -5.67 -25.49 20.12
N VAL A 614 -5.46 -25.37 21.42
CA VAL A 614 -6.46 -25.71 22.45
C VAL A 614 -7.70 -24.83 22.32
N GLY A 615 -7.53 -23.53 22.10
CA GLY A 615 -8.64 -22.59 21.92
C GLY A 615 -9.45 -22.88 20.65
N ALA A 616 -8.78 -23.26 19.55
CA ALA A 616 -9.46 -23.66 18.33
C ALA A 616 -10.28 -24.94 18.56
N ASP A 617 -9.71 -25.93 19.24
CA ASP A 617 -10.40 -27.18 19.54
C ASP A 617 -11.61 -26.97 20.46
N ALA A 618 -11.50 -26.10 21.48
CA ALA A 618 -12.63 -25.74 22.34
C ALA A 618 -13.79 -25.08 21.57
N ILE A 619 -13.48 -24.17 20.65
CA ILE A 619 -14.49 -23.50 19.81
C ILE A 619 -15.13 -24.50 18.84
N LEU A 620 -14.33 -25.35 18.20
CA LEU A 620 -14.84 -26.33 17.24
C LEU A 620 -15.62 -27.46 17.92
N ALA A 621 -15.30 -27.82 19.17
CA ALA A 621 -16.10 -28.78 19.93
C ALA A 621 -17.53 -28.28 20.19
N ALA A 622 -17.69 -26.96 20.32
CA ALA A 622 -18.99 -26.31 20.51
C ALA A 622 -19.76 -26.07 19.20
N LEU A 623 -19.17 -26.34 18.02
CA LEU A 623 -19.72 -25.95 16.72
C LEU A 623 -19.66 -27.06 15.66
N LYS A 624 -20.74 -27.23 14.89
CA LYS A 624 -20.78 -28.21 13.78
C LYS A 624 -20.22 -27.70 12.44
N GLY A 625 -19.65 -26.49 12.41
CA GLY A 625 -19.33 -25.79 11.15
C GLY A 625 -18.07 -24.90 11.23
N LYS A 626 -18.09 -23.81 10.45
CA LYS A 626 -17.09 -22.74 10.56
C LYS A 626 -17.47 -21.79 11.71
N ALA A 627 -16.48 -21.12 12.27
CA ALA A 627 -16.65 -20.25 13.43
C ALA A 627 -16.60 -18.77 13.03
N ARG A 628 -17.53 -17.99 13.58
CA ARG A 628 -17.51 -16.52 13.60
C ARG A 628 -17.09 -16.07 14.99
N VAL A 629 -15.88 -15.52 15.10
CA VAL A 629 -15.25 -15.24 16.39
C VAL A 629 -15.12 -13.74 16.60
N LEU A 630 -15.51 -13.25 17.77
CA LEU A 630 -15.38 -11.86 18.16
C LEU A 630 -14.26 -11.66 19.18
N THR A 631 -13.42 -10.65 18.97
CA THR A 631 -12.29 -10.33 19.84
C THR A 631 -12.19 -8.82 20.11
N ILE A 632 -11.51 -8.48 21.20
CA ILE A 632 -11.25 -7.11 21.64
C ILE A 632 -9.76 -6.97 21.96
N CYS A 633 -9.25 -5.74 21.84
CA CYS A 633 -7.83 -5.41 22.06
C CYS A 633 -6.93 -6.03 20.98
N ASN A 634 -5.62 -5.93 21.20
CA ASN A 634 -4.60 -6.57 20.40
C ASN A 634 -3.94 -7.69 21.20
N THR A 635 -3.93 -8.88 20.61
CA THR A 635 -3.48 -10.14 21.21
C THR A 635 -2.72 -11.00 20.19
N GLY A 636 -2.28 -10.38 19.10
CA GLY A 636 -1.54 -11.02 18.02
C GLY A 636 -0.04 -11.05 18.26
N SER A 637 0.69 -11.16 17.16
CA SER A 637 2.15 -11.01 17.13
C SER A 637 2.56 -9.68 17.69
N LEU A 638 1.82 -8.60 17.42
CA LEU A 638 2.17 -7.27 17.91
C LEU A 638 2.07 -7.13 19.44
N ALA A 639 1.38 -8.04 20.13
CA ALA A 639 1.27 -8.06 21.58
C ALA A 639 2.11 -9.18 22.25
N THR A 640 2.69 -10.08 21.46
CA THR A 640 3.46 -11.26 21.91
C THR A 640 4.79 -11.35 21.15
N ALA A 641 5.58 -12.41 21.33
CA ALA A 641 6.78 -12.61 20.52
C ALA A 641 6.54 -13.44 19.24
N GLY A 642 5.28 -13.67 18.83
CA GLY A 642 4.99 -14.48 17.65
C GLY A 642 3.51 -14.78 17.42
N TRP A 643 3.07 -16.02 17.59
CA TRP A 643 1.75 -16.47 17.09
C TRP A 643 0.53 -15.72 17.68
N GLY A 644 0.67 -15.09 18.84
CA GLY A 644 -0.43 -14.43 19.54
C GLY A 644 -1.25 -15.36 20.42
N THR A 645 -2.03 -14.80 21.35
CA THR A 645 -2.92 -15.53 22.26
C THR A 645 -4.31 -15.67 21.64
N ALA A 646 -5.24 -14.74 21.91
CA ALA A 646 -6.58 -14.78 21.36
C ALA A 646 -6.58 -14.67 19.83
N LEU A 647 -5.78 -13.79 19.24
CA LEU A 647 -5.63 -13.75 17.77
C LEU A 647 -4.93 -15.02 17.24
N GLY A 648 -4.07 -15.66 18.03
CA GLY A 648 -3.47 -16.96 17.73
C GLY A 648 -4.52 -18.07 17.58
N VAL A 649 -5.59 -18.05 18.37
CA VAL A 649 -6.75 -18.97 18.20
C VAL A 649 -7.42 -18.76 16.84
N LEU A 650 -7.63 -17.50 16.43
CA LEU A 650 -8.21 -17.17 15.11
C LEU A 650 -7.28 -17.61 13.97
N ARG A 651 -5.96 -17.37 14.08
CA ARG A 651 -4.96 -17.85 13.13
C ARG A 651 -4.99 -19.36 12.99
N THR A 652 -5.12 -20.06 14.11
CA THR A 652 -5.18 -21.53 14.14
C THR A 652 -6.46 -22.07 13.49
N LEU A 653 -7.63 -21.49 13.80
CA LEU A 653 -8.89 -21.81 13.12
C LEU A 653 -8.81 -21.55 11.59
N HIS A 654 -8.07 -20.54 11.19
CA HIS A 654 -7.87 -20.23 9.77
C HIS A 654 -6.93 -21.22 9.09
N ALA A 655 -5.81 -21.56 9.73
CA ALA A 655 -4.83 -22.52 9.22
C ALA A 655 -5.39 -23.94 9.13
N ARG A 656 -6.21 -24.36 10.10
CA ARG A 656 -6.84 -25.69 10.15
C ARG A 656 -8.03 -25.77 9.19
N GLY A 657 -7.78 -25.81 7.89
CA GLY A 657 -8.81 -26.05 6.87
C GLY A 657 -9.81 -24.90 6.68
N ARG A 658 -9.40 -23.64 6.96
CA ARG A 658 -10.22 -22.42 6.81
C ARG A 658 -11.54 -22.51 7.58
N ARG A 659 -11.46 -23.01 8.82
CA ARG A 659 -12.60 -23.15 9.74
C ARG A 659 -13.01 -21.83 10.39
N LEU A 660 -12.19 -20.79 10.29
CA LEU A 660 -12.62 -19.42 10.57
C LEU A 660 -13.46 -18.88 9.40
N GLU A 661 -14.74 -18.62 9.64
CA GLU A 661 -15.62 -17.96 8.67
C GLU A 661 -15.41 -16.45 8.70
N GLN A 662 -15.41 -15.87 9.90
CA GLN A 662 -15.31 -14.43 10.09
C GLN A 662 -14.67 -14.13 11.45
N ALA A 663 -13.68 -13.24 11.46
CA ALA A 663 -13.18 -12.59 12.66
C ALA A 663 -13.82 -11.20 12.77
N TYR A 664 -14.38 -10.86 13.92
CA TYR A 664 -14.84 -9.53 14.26
C TYR A 664 -13.89 -8.94 15.32
N CYS A 665 -13.20 -7.84 15.00
CA CYS A 665 -12.40 -7.12 15.98
C CYS A 665 -13.10 -5.81 16.37
N LEU A 666 -13.16 -5.54 17.67
CA LEU A 666 -13.68 -4.28 18.20
C LEU A 666 -12.63 -3.16 18.05
N GLU A 667 -13.02 -1.93 17.72
CA GLU A 667 -12.11 -0.78 17.57
C GLU A 667 -11.22 -0.55 18.80
N THR A 668 -11.75 -0.81 20.00
CA THR A 668 -11.05 -0.76 21.28
C THR A 668 -10.61 0.66 21.69
N ARG A 669 -11.59 1.51 22.05
CA ARG A 669 -11.33 2.88 22.54
C ARG A 669 -10.63 2.92 23.91
N PRO A 670 -9.92 4.02 24.27
CA PRO A 670 -9.72 5.25 23.48
C PRO A 670 -8.55 5.19 22.47
N TYR A 671 -7.62 4.25 22.62
CA TYR A 671 -6.41 4.17 21.79
C TYR A 671 -6.60 3.46 20.45
N ASN A 672 -7.78 2.90 20.21
CA ASN A 672 -8.17 2.21 18.99
C ASN A 672 -7.24 1.04 18.64
N GLN A 673 -6.86 0.24 19.65
CA GLN A 673 -5.87 -0.83 19.48
C GLN A 673 -6.36 -1.92 18.52
N GLY A 674 -7.64 -2.28 18.57
CA GLY A 674 -8.20 -3.26 17.65
C GLY A 674 -8.30 -2.73 16.22
N ALA A 675 -8.61 -1.44 16.04
CA ALA A 675 -8.63 -0.82 14.71
C ALA A 675 -7.23 -0.62 14.11
N ARG A 676 -6.21 -0.36 14.94
CA ARG A 676 -4.85 -0.06 14.47
C ARG A 676 -3.97 -1.30 14.31
N LEU A 677 -4.01 -2.21 15.28
CA LEU A 677 -3.09 -3.33 15.39
C LEU A 677 -3.77 -4.64 14.98
N THR A 678 -4.89 -4.98 15.60
CA THR A 678 -5.58 -6.25 15.30
C THR A 678 -6.11 -6.30 13.88
N ALA A 679 -6.76 -5.24 13.41
CA ALA A 679 -7.22 -5.15 12.03
C ALA A 679 -6.06 -5.19 11.02
N PHE A 680 -4.89 -4.64 11.37
CA PHE A 680 -3.69 -4.73 10.55
C PHE A 680 -3.20 -6.17 10.44
N GLU A 681 -3.07 -6.88 11.57
CA GLU A 681 -2.64 -8.28 11.57
C GLU A 681 -3.63 -9.19 10.83
N LEU A 682 -4.94 -8.96 10.97
CA LEU A 682 -5.95 -9.70 10.20
C LEU A 682 -5.77 -9.53 8.68
N VAL A 683 -5.40 -8.33 8.22
CA VAL A 683 -5.16 -8.06 6.80
C VAL A 683 -3.83 -8.65 6.33
N GLU A 684 -2.76 -8.47 7.11
CA GLU A 684 -1.42 -8.98 6.81
C GLU A 684 -1.42 -10.51 6.68
N ASP A 685 -2.11 -11.19 7.59
CA ASP A 685 -2.19 -12.66 7.62
C ASP A 685 -3.28 -13.21 6.67
N GLY A 686 -4.06 -12.35 6.00
CA GLY A 686 -5.13 -12.75 5.09
C GLY A 686 -6.34 -13.42 5.77
N LEU A 687 -6.60 -13.13 7.04
CA LEU A 687 -7.77 -13.62 7.76
C LEU A 687 -9.05 -12.89 7.32
N PRO A 688 -10.22 -13.57 7.30
CA PRO A 688 -11.50 -12.93 6.98
C PRO A 688 -11.94 -12.01 8.14
N GLY A 689 -11.40 -10.80 8.21
CA GLY A 689 -11.61 -9.84 9.30
C GLY A 689 -12.65 -8.75 8.98
N THR A 690 -13.43 -8.35 9.98
CA THR A 690 -14.29 -7.15 9.94
C THR A 690 -14.06 -6.34 11.21
N LEU A 691 -13.69 -5.08 11.05
CA LEU A 691 -13.62 -4.11 12.14
C LEU A 691 -15.03 -3.59 12.47
N ILE A 692 -15.41 -3.60 13.75
CA ILE A 692 -16.66 -3.04 14.23
C ILE A 692 -16.43 -2.07 15.40
N CYS A 693 -17.32 -1.10 15.59
CA CYS A 693 -17.26 -0.23 16.77
C CYS A 693 -17.61 -1.02 18.05
N ASP A 694 -17.07 -0.60 19.19
CA ASP A 694 -17.31 -1.26 20.47
C ASP A 694 -18.82 -1.38 20.79
N SER A 695 -19.61 -0.36 20.40
CA SER A 695 -21.07 -0.31 20.58
C SER A 695 -21.88 -1.21 19.63
N MET A 696 -21.26 -1.75 18.58
CA MET A 696 -21.95 -2.62 17.61
C MET A 696 -21.98 -4.09 18.05
N ALA A 697 -21.20 -4.47 19.08
CA ALA A 697 -21.08 -5.85 19.53
C ALA A 697 -22.44 -6.50 19.84
N ALA A 698 -23.31 -5.80 20.58
CA ALA A 698 -24.64 -6.30 20.94
C ALA A 698 -25.53 -6.53 19.71
N ALA A 699 -25.57 -5.57 18.79
CA ALA A 699 -26.35 -5.67 17.56
C ALA A 699 -25.84 -6.79 16.64
N LEU A 700 -24.52 -7.01 16.60
CA LEU A 700 -23.91 -8.09 15.84
C LEU A 700 -24.30 -9.47 16.42
N MET A 701 -24.15 -9.63 17.74
CA MET A 701 -24.55 -10.85 18.45
C MET A 701 -26.03 -11.17 18.24
N GLN A 702 -26.90 -10.14 18.23
CA GLN A 702 -28.32 -10.31 17.99
C GLN A 702 -28.68 -10.69 16.54
N ARG A 703 -28.00 -10.11 15.53
CA ARG A 703 -28.48 -10.15 14.13
C ARG A 703 -27.70 -11.07 13.20
N ARG A 704 -26.37 -11.13 13.33
CA ARG A 704 -25.51 -11.84 12.36
C ARG A 704 -24.85 -13.08 12.93
N GLY A 705 -25.07 -13.38 14.21
CA GLY A 705 -24.54 -14.54 14.91
C GLY A 705 -23.04 -14.43 15.17
N VAL A 706 -22.65 -14.53 16.43
CA VAL A 706 -21.27 -14.72 16.88
C VAL A 706 -21.24 -16.05 17.60
N ASP A 707 -20.30 -16.92 17.24
CA ASP A 707 -20.26 -18.28 17.74
C ASP A 707 -19.37 -18.42 18.99
N ALA A 708 -18.38 -17.53 19.13
CA ALA A 708 -17.53 -17.45 20.31
C ALA A 708 -16.95 -16.04 20.47
N CYS A 709 -16.72 -15.63 21.72
CA CYS A 709 -15.85 -14.50 22.05
C CYS A 709 -14.51 -15.04 22.55
N VAL A 710 -13.40 -14.54 22.01
CA VAL A 710 -12.05 -14.92 22.47
C VAL A 710 -11.25 -13.66 22.74
N VAL A 711 -10.77 -13.51 23.96
CA VAL A 711 -10.04 -12.33 24.42
C VAL A 711 -8.72 -12.72 25.09
N GLY A 712 -7.76 -11.80 25.11
CA GLY A 712 -6.54 -11.98 25.90
C GLY A 712 -6.75 -11.68 27.38
N ALA A 713 -5.68 -11.71 28.14
CA ALA A 713 -5.63 -11.20 29.52
C ALA A 713 -4.31 -10.49 29.76
N ASP A 714 -4.36 -9.45 30.60
CA ASP A 714 -3.19 -8.81 31.18
C ASP A 714 -2.83 -9.45 32.53
N ARG A 715 -3.84 -9.96 33.27
CA ARG A 715 -3.68 -10.71 34.53
C ARG A 715 -4.89 -11.59 34.80
N VAL A 716 -4.67 -12.79 35.32
CA VAL A 716 -5.72 -13.69 35.85
C VAL A 716 -5.35 -14.07 37.28
N VAL A 717 -6.22 -13.78 38.25
CA VAL A 717 -5.93 -14.02 39.68
C VAL A 717 -6.50 -15.35 40.17
N ALA A 718 -6.24 -15.74 41.41
CA ALA A 718 -6.51 -17.10 41.91
C ALA A 718 -7.97 -17.56 41.81
N ASN A 719 -8.94 -16.66 41.94
CA ASN A 719 -10.37 -16.98 41.79
C ASN A 719 -10.87 -16.98 40.33
N GLY A 720 -9.99 -16.73 39.36
CA GLY A 720 -10.30 -16.66 37.94
C GLY A 720 -10.70 -15.26 37.44
N ASP A 721 -10.77 -14.25 38.32
CA ASP A 721 -11.03 -12.88 37.88
C ASP A 721 -9.92 -12.43 36.92
N THR A 722 -10.33 -11.86 35.80
CA THR A 722 -9.45 -11.53 34.68
C THR A 722 -9.45 -10.03 34.43
N ALA A 723 -8.26 -9.42 34.46
CA ALA A 723 -8.05 -8.07 33.95
C ALA A 723 -7.59 -8.12 32.49
N ASN A 724 -8.20 -7.28 31.68
CA ASN A 724 -7.85 -7.02 30.29
C ASN A 724 -8.35 -5.60 29.96
N LYS A 725 -8.32 -5.21 28.68
CA LYS A 725 -8.84 -3.93 28.20
C LYS A 725 -10.26 -3.62 28.71
N ILE A 726 -10.51 -2.37 29.07
CA ILE A 726 -11.76 -1.90 29.70
C ILE A 726 -13.08 -2.37 29.03
N GLY A 727 -13.12 -2.50 27.69
CA GLY A 727 -14.31 -2.98 26.98
C GLY A 727 -14.59 -4.48 27.14
N THR A 728 -13.67 -5.25 27.71
CA THR A 728 -13.77 -6.71 27.87
C THR A 728 -14.93 -7.10 28.78
N TYR A 729 -15.16 -6.32 29.86
CA TYR A 729 -16.28 -6.57 30.78
C TYR A 729 -17.62 -6.40 30.08
N ALA A 730 -17.79 -5.31 29.32
CA ALA A 730 -19.00 -5.09 28.53
C ALA A 730 -19.24 -6.24 27.54
N LEU A 731 -18.18 -6.72 26.89
CA LEU A 731 -18.27 -7.85 25.98
C LEU A 731 -18.65 -9.16 26.69
N ALA A 732 -18.11 -9.43 27.88
CA ALA A 732 -18.44 -10.61 28.67
C ALA A 732 -19.92 -10.61 29.12
N VAL A 733 -20.44 -9.44 29.54
CA VAL A 733 -21.87 -9.27 29.87
C VAL A 733 -22.75 -9.56 28.66
N LEU A 734 -22.39 -9.04 27.49
CA LEU A 734 -23.14 -9.29 26.25
C LEU A 734 -23.09 -10.76 25.81
N ALA A 735 -21.91 -11.39 25.89
CA ALA A 735 -21.74 -12.80 25.57
C ALA A 735 -22.63 -13.68 26.46
N ARG A 736 -22.63 -13.41 27.78
CA ARG A 736 -23.52 -14.10 28.73
C ARG A 736 -25.00 -13.89 28.41
N TYR A 737 -25.41 -12.65 28.11
CA TYR A 737 -26.79 -12.32 27.76
C TYR A 737 -27.27 -13.05 26.50
N HIS A 738 -26.39 -13.19 25.49
CA HIS A 738 -26.70 -13.88 24.24
C HIS A 738 -26.41 -15.39 24.22
N GLY A 739 -25.95 -15.96 25.34
CA GLY A 739 -25.58 -17.39 25.42
C GLY A 739 -24.37 -17.77 24.57
N ILE A 740 -23.47 -16.82 24.29
CA ILE A 740 -22.27 -17.02 23.48
C ILE A 740 -21.11 -17.40 24.42
N PRO A 741 -20.38 -18.49 24.14
CA PRO A 741 -19.23 -18.88 24.95
C PRO A 741 -18.13 -17.82 24.89
N PHE A 742 -17.56 -17.52 26.06
CA PHE A 742 -16.53 -16.50 26.25
C PHE A 742 -15.25 -17.14 26.77
N TYR A 743 -14.19 -17.05 25.97
CA TYR A 743 -12.90 -17.67 26.25
C TYR A 743 -11.85 -16.60 26.53
N VAL A 744 -11.09 -16.81 27.61
CA VAL A 744 -9.89 -16.05 27.93
C VAL A 744 -8.68 -16.88 27.51
N ALA A 745 -7.94 -16.40 26.51
CA ALA A 745 -6.73 -17.02 25.99
C ALA A 745 -5.51 -16.32 26.59
N ALA A 746 -4.85 -16.97 27.55
CA ALA A 746 -3.73 -16.40 28.30
C ALA A 746 -2.64 -17.44 28.58
N PRO A 747 -1.34 -17.05 28.57
CA PRO A 747 -0.26 -17.92 28.97
C PRO A 747 -0.16 -18.06 30.48
N LEU A 748 0.58 -19.07 30.95
CA LEU A 748 0.83 -19.28 32.39
C LEU A 748 1.50 -18.08 33.05
N THR A 749 2.33 -17.34 32.31
CA THR A 749 3.01 -16.12 32.79
C THR A 749 2.05 -14.99 33.17
N THR A 750 0.78 -15.06 32.74
CA THR A 750 -0.28 -14.10 33.06
C THR A 750 -1.07 -14.46 34.32
N LEU A 751 -0.85 -15.66 34.88
CA LEU A 751 -1.50 -16.11 36.11
C LEU A 751 -0.81 -15.50 37.34
N ASP A 752 -1.60 -14.88 38.22
CA ASP A 752 -1.19 -14.31 39.50
C ASP A 752 -1.86 -15.08 40.64
N ALA A 753 -1.24 -16.20 41.04
CA ALA A 753 -1.76 -17.05 42.11
C ALA A 753 -1.67 -16.41 43.51
N LYS A 754 -0.90 -15.31 43.65
CA LYS A 754 -0.69 -14.63 44.95
C LYS A 754 -1.87 -13.71 45.28
N MET A 755 -2.48 -13.11 44.27
CA MET A 755 -3.65 -12.24 44.41
C MET A 755 -4.94 -13.05 44.46
N ARG A 756 -5.84 -12.76 45.41
CA ARG A 756 -7.03 -13.59 45.66
C ARG A 756 -8.23 -13.17 44.83
N HIS A 757 -8.48 -11.87 44.71
CA HIS A 757 -9.65 -11.31 44.03
C HIS A 757 -9.29 -10.21 43.03
N GLY A 758 -10.09 -10.06 41.97
CA GLY A 758 -9.88 -9.06 40.93
C GLY A 758 -9.98 -7.61 41.41
N SER A 759 -10.67 -7.35 42.54
CA SER A 759 -10.75 -6.03 43.18
C SER A 759 -9.41 -5.55 43.72
N GLU A 760 -8.44 -6.45 43.90
CA GLU A 760 -7.09 -6.13 44.36
C GLU A 760 -6.17 -5.69 43.21
N ILE A 761 -6.61 -5.83 41.95
CA ILE A 761 -5.82 -5.45 40.77
C ILE A 761 -5.74 -3.93 40.68
N PRO A 762 -4.54 -3.32 40.78
CA PRO A 762 -4.40 -1.88 40.61
C PRO A 762 -4.70 -1.49 39.15
N ILE A 763 -5.68 -0.61 38.95
CA ILE A 763 -6.04 -0.09 37.63
C ILE A 763 -5.22 1.17 37.36
N GLU A 764 -4.50 1.21 36.24
CA GLU A 764 -3.78 2.41 35.80
C GLU A 764 -4.76 3.50 35.36
N GLU A 765 -4.92 4.55 36.16
CA GLU A 765 -5.67 5.74 35.76
C GLU A 765 -4.77 6.64 34.90
N SER A 766 -5.14 6.86 33.64
CA SER A 766 -4.44 7.82 32.77
C SER A 766 -4.56 9.22 33.36
N GLY A 767 -3.49 9.73 33.97
CA GLY A 767 -3.44 11.10 34.48
C GLY A 767 -3.87 12.12 33.42
N ARG A 768 -4.99 12.80 33.65
CA ARG A 768 -5.43 13.95 32.87
C ARG A 768 -4.36 15.05 32.94
N ARG A 769 -3.71 15.34 31.81
CA ARG A 769 -3.68 16.74 31.35
C ARG A 769 -4.96 16.96 30.56
N MET A 770 -6.02 17.34 31.27
CA MET A 770 -7.10 18.11 30.66
C MET A 770 -6.55 19.53 30.46
N SER A 771 -6.14 19.83 29.24
CA SER A 771 -5.97 21.20 28.73
C SER A 771 -6.48 21.23 27.30
#